data_AF-A0A2R6BZ93-F1
#
_entry.id   AF-A0A2R6BZ93-F1
#
_cell.length_a   1.000
_cell.length_b   1.000
_cell.length_c   1.000
_cell.angle_alpha   90.00
_cell.angle_beta   90.00
_cell.angle_gamma   90.00
#
_symmetry.space_group_name_H-M   'P 1'
#
loop_
_entity.id
_entity.type
_entity.pdbx_description
1 polymer ?
#
loop_
_entity_poly.entity_id
_entity_poly.type
_entity_poly.pdbx_seq_one_letter_code
_entity_poly.pdbx_strand_id
1 'polypeptide(L)'
;MKIRRYTEMTKEEIHELLSRHPKNLDEIKDSVAKIIKRVSEEGDRALFELERELDHCELTTLRVEEREFEEAEKAVEPELKRSIELAIENVKNYQKRLLPPPIWLESFANGIIAGEKVSAIQSVGLYVPRGKGSFPSVMIMLGVPARVAGVKRIVVATPPERSGKVDEKVLFVCNALGIKEVYKMGGAQAIAALALGTQSIKKVSKILGPGSAYVNVAKQLLAGRVDIGLIAGPSESVVVADETQNPLNVALDLLQEAEHGPDSTSLLLTTSQTLVEEVRKEVEQILSQLDEPRKGFVETVLKERGGAIVFETMEEIVNFVNEFAPEHLVLDVKDAFSLLQKIENAGEILIGPNTPISAGNYIAGPNAVLPTGGFAKSMSPLSVRDFLKTTSILSLSSDALLFYKEYIERLAKSEGFPLHALSAVRRVPVYEDSKGEFRVLSASERSISVVRESRESKVSLTIYAGERDLNLKANISTPLEFLNHMIETIAWRSGFNIRVSVNLEGYKLMHVVAEDTGITMGYAFYQLVQRGFSKGIEGCGSSIAVIDEARASVSLSFEGRSLYVSNLKTSFERVEDMLSADLHNFLSGFAQGGRCTLHVVVESGSDPHHVWEAVFRAFGEALRECFKQNSFRRGTTPGVKGV
;
A
#
# COMPACT_ATOMS: atom_id res chain seq x y z
N MET A 1 -4.45 -40.99 -31.22
CA MET A 1 -3.45 -40.04 -30.69
C MET A 1 -2.41 -39.74 -31.77
N LYS A 2 -2.16 -38.46 -32.11
CA LYS A 2 -1.09 -38.08 -33.05
C LYS A 2 0.28 -38.19 -32.36
N ILE A 3 1.27 -38.77 -33.04
CA ILE A 3 2.67 -38.92 -32.56
C ILE A 3 3.58 -38.23 -33.56
N ARG A 4 4.52 -37.42 -33.07
CA ARG A 4 5.47 -36.64 -33.89
C ARG A 4 6.89 -36.78 -33.33
N ARG A 5 7.91 -36.71 -34.18
CA ARG A 5 9.30 -36.47 -33.74
C ARG A 5 9.61 -34.99 -33.88
N TYR A 6 10.20 -34.38 -32.86
CA TYR A 6 10.49 -32.95 -32.85
C TYR A 6 11.37 -32.51 -34.03
N THR A 7 12.37 -33.33 -34.39
CA THR A 7 13.31 -33.06 -35.51
C THR A 7 12.67 -33.14 -36.90
N GLU A 8 11.50 -33.77 -37.03
CA GLU A 8 10.77 -33.92 -38.29
C GLU A 8 9.65 -32.87 -38.45
N MET A 9 9.35 -32.09 -37.41
CA MET A 9 8.29 -31.09 -37.44
C MET A 9 8.71 -29.83 -38.20
N THR A 10 7.79 -29.32 -39.00
CA THR A 10 7.99 -28.05 -39.71
C THR A 10 7.91 -26.86 -38.74
N LYS A 11 8.51 -25.72 -39.13
CA LYS A 11 8.44 -24.48 -38.33
C LYS A 11 6.99 -24.02 -38.17
N GLU A 12 6.18 -24.22 -39.21
CA GLU A 12 4.76 -23.89 -39.23
C GLU A 12 3.97 -24.73 -38.23
N GLU A 13 4.22 -26.04 -38.15
CA GLU A 13 3.57 -26.91 -37.16
C GLU A 13 3.94 -26.54 -35.71
N ILE A 14 5.22 -26.20 -35.48
CA ILE A 14 5.68 -25.72 -34.17
C ILE A 14 5.00 -24.39 -33.84
N HIS A 15 4.97 -23.45 -34.78
CA HIS A 15 4.33 -22.15 -34.58
C HIS A 15 2.82 -22.27 -34.32
N GLU A 16 2.12 -23.19 -34.98
CA GLU A 16 0.70 -23.42 -34.73
C GLU A 16 0.46 -23.93 -33.28
N LEU A 17 1.28 -24.86 -32.80
CA LEU A 17 1.23 -25.34 -31.41
C LEU A 17 1.57 -24.24 -30.38
N LEU A 18 2.46 -23.31 -30.73
CA LEU A 18 2.87 -22.21 -29.86
C LEU A 18 1.91 -21.01 -29.89
N SER A 19 1.12 -20.82 -30.95
CA SER A 19 0.25 -19.64 -31.07
C SER A 19 -1.09 -19.80 -30.35
N ARG A 20 -1.69 -20.99 -30.38
CA ARG A 20 -2.95 -21.38 -29.67
C ARG A 20 -4.12 -20.39 -29.79
N HIS A 21 -4.10 -19.49 -30.76
CA HIS A 21 -5.13 -18.47 -30.92
C HIS A 21 -6.46 -19.06 -31.45
N PRO A 22 -7.62 -18.50 -31.05
CA PRO A 22 -8.89 -18.86 -31.66
C PRO A 22 -8.92 -18.41 -33.12
N LYS A 23 -9.35 -19.28 -34.04
CA LYS A 23 -9.40 -18.97 -35.48
C LYS A 23 -10.40 -17.84 -35.84
N ASN A 24 -11.42 -17.58 -35.00
CA ASN A 24 -12.52 -16.64 -35.28
C ASN A 24 -12.51 -15.41 -34.36
N LEU A 25 -11.33 -14.93 -33.96
CA LEU A 25 -11.20 -13.87 -32.94
C LEU A 25 -11.90 -12.56 -33.33
N ASP A 26 -11.85 -12.16 -34.61
CA ASP A 26 -12.41 -10.86 -35.03
C ASP A 26 -13.95 -10.86 -35.08
N GLU A 27 -14.58 -11.96 -35.50
CA GLU A 27 -16.04 -12.11 -35.42
C GLU A 27 -16.55 -12.07 -33.97
N ILE A 28 -15.78 -12.67 -33.05
CA ILE A 28 -16.08 -12.63 -31.61
C ILE A 28 -15.97 -11.20 -31.09
N LYS A 29 -14.94 -10.44 -31.46
CA LYS A 29 -14.79 -9.02 -31.08
C LYS A 29 -15.99 -8.19 -31.50
N ASP A 30 -16.43 -8.31 -32.76
CA ASP A 30 -17.58 -7.56 -33.27
C ASP A 30 -18.87 -7.91 -32.52
N SER A 31 -19.09 -9.20 -32.24
CA SER A 31 -20.25 -9.67 -31.50
C SER A 31 -20.25 -9.18 -30.05
N VAL A 32 -19.10 -9.27 -29.37
CA VAL A 32 -18.92 -8.81 -27.99
C VAL A 32 -19.08 -7.29 -27.90
N ALA A 33 -18.55 -6.52 -28.85
CA ALA A 33 -18.71 -5.07 -28.88
C ALA A 33 -20.18 -4.64 -28.95
N LYS A 34 -21.00 -5.35 -29.73
CA LYS A 34 -22.46 -5.14 -29.79
C LYS A 34 -23.13 -5.45 -28.44
N ILE A 35 -22.75 -6.54 -27.78
CA ILE A 35 -23.26 -6.91 -26.46
C ILE A 35 -22.92 -5.84 -25.42
N ILE A 36 -21.66 -5.41 -25.36
CA ILE A 36 -21.21 -4.35 -24.44
C ILE A 36 -22.01 -3.07 -24.67
N LYS A 37 -22.22 -2.69 -25.92
CA LYS A 37 -23.02 -1.50 -26.27
C LYS A 37 -24.47 -1.62 -25.78
N ARG A 38 -25.14 -2.74 -26.04
CA ARG A 38 -26.51 -3.00 -25.54
C ARG A 38 -26.59 -2.86 -24.03
N VAL A 39 -25.69 -3.50 -23.28
CA VAL A 39 -25.68 -3.42 -21.81
C VAL A 39 -25.42 -1.99 -21.33
N SER A 40 -24.52 -1.25 -22.00
CA SER A 40 -24.25 0.15 -21.66
C SER A 40 -25.42 1.10 -21.91
N GLU A 41 -26.21 0.87 -22.96
CA GLU A 41 -27.32 1.76 -23.36
C GLU A 41 -28.64 1.39 -22.65
N GLU A 42 -28.85 0.10 -22.37
CA GLU A 42 -30.15 -0.42 -21.94
C GLU A 42 -30.15 -1.00 -20.52
N GLY A 43 -28.97 -1.27 -19.94
CA GLY A 43 -28.83 -1.78 -18.57
C GLY A 43 -29.49 -3.15 -18.37
N ASP A 44 -30.27 -3.29 -17.29
CA ASP A 44 -30.90 -4.55 -16.88
C ASP A 44 -31.79 -5.17 -17.97
N ARG A 45 -32.45 -4.34 -18.79
CA ARG A 45 -33.30 -4.84 -19.90
C ARG A 45 -32.49 -5.70 -20.87
N ALA A 46 -31.31 -5.23 -21.27
CA ALA A 46 -30.44 -5.98 -22.16
C ALA A 46 -29.98 -7.30 -21.51
N LEU A 47 -29.77 -7.32 -20.20
CA LEU A 47 -29.39 -8.56 -19.50
C LEU A 47 -30.52 -9.59 -19.57
N PHE A 48 -31.76 -9.24 -19.23
CA PHE A 48 -32.90 -10.16 -19.34
C PHE A 48 -33.09 -10.69 -20.77
N GLU A 49 -32.95 -9.83 -21.78
CA GLU A 49 -33.06 -10.24 -23.19
C GLU A 49 -31.93 -11.17 -23.61
N LEU A 50 -30.68 -10.88 -23.23
CA LEU A 50 -29.51 -11.68 -23.59
C LEU A 50 -29.52 -13.05 -22.91
N GLU A 51 -29.96 -13.16 -21.65
CA GLU A 51 -30.11 -14.47 -20.99
C GLU A 51 -31.21 -15.32 -21.66
N ARG A 52 -32.27 -14.68 -22.19
CA ARG A 52 -33.29 -15.38 -22.99
C ARG A 52 -32.75 -15.82 -24.36
N GLU A 53 -31.95 -14.96 -25.02
CA GLU A 53 -31.38 -15.21 -26.35
C GLU A 53 -30.27 -16.28 -26.31
N LEU A 54 -29.36 -16.21 -25.34
CA LEU A 54 -28.12 -16.99 -25.28
C LEU A 54 -28.21 -18.20 -24.35
N ASP A 55 -28.81 -18.03 -23.17
CA ASP A 55 -28.91 -19.09 -22.15
C ASP A 55 -30.29 -19.78 -22.17
N HIS A 56 -31.18 -19.34 -23.06
CA HIS A 56 -32.55 -19.85 -23.24
C HIS A 56 -33.32 -19.90 -21.93
N CYS A 57 -33.13 -18.86 -21.11
CA CYS A 57 -33.70 -18.74 -19.78
C CYS A 57 -34.53 -17.46 -19.65
N GLU A 58 -35.75 -17.59 -19.14
CA GLU A 58 -36.61 -16.45 -18.86
C GLU A 58 -36.54 -16.10 -17.36
N LEU A 59 -35.83 -15.02 -17.04
CA LEU A 59 -35.62 -14.57 -15.67
C LEU A 59 -36.63 -13.50 -15.26
N THR A 60 -37.11 -13.57 -14.02
CA THR A 60 -37.88 -12.50 -13.38
C THR A 60 -37.02 -11.60 -12.50
N THR A 61 -35.90 -12.14 -12.00
CA THR A 61 -34.91 -11.42 -11.19
C THR A 61 -33.50 -11.79 -11.66
N LEU A 62 -32.59 -10.80 -11.66
CA LEU A 62 -31.17 -11.06 -11.94
C LEU A 62 -30.44 -11.56 -10.69
N ARG A 63 -30.83 -11.08 -9.50
CA ARG A 63 -30.16 -11.44 -8.25
C ARG A 63 -30.72 -12.75 -7.70
N VAL A 64 -29.83 -13.63 -7.25
CA VAL A 64 -30.19 -14.85 -6.52
C VAL A 64 -30.84 -14.47 -5.18
N GLU A 65 -31.97 -15.11 -4.88
CA GLU A 65 -32.76 -14.86 -3.67
C GLU A 65 -32.28 -15.73 -2.49
N GLU A 66 -32.54 -15.31 -1.25
CA GLU A 66 -32.08 -16.06 -0.05
C GLU A 66 -32.59 -17.51 -0.02
N ARG A 67 -33.84 -17.73 -0.46
CA ARG A 67 -34.42 -19.07 -0.58
C ARG A 67 -33.62 -20.01 -1.47
N GLU A 68 -32.97 -19.50 -2.52
CA GLU A 68 -32.19 -20.33 -3.44
C GLU A 68 -30.90 -20.84 -2.76
N PHE A 69 -30.33 -20.06 -1.83
CA PHE A 69 -29.22 -20.54 -1.01
C PHE A 69 -29.66 -21.63 -0.02
N GLU A 70 -30.84 -21.49 0.59
CA GLU A 70 -31.38 -22.50 1.49
C GLU A 70 -31.75 -23.80 0.77
N GLU A 71 -32.29 -23.70 -0.45
CA GLU A 71 -32.54 -24.86 -1.32
C GLU A 71 -31.22 -25.54 -1.69
N ALA A 72 -30.20 -24.76 -2.07
CA ALA A 72 -28.88 -25.29 -2.41
C ALA A 72 -28.24 -26.02 -1.23
N GLU A 73 -28.31 -25.45 -0.02
CA GLU A 73 -27.83 -26.08 1.20
C GLU A 73 -28.48 -27.45 1.44
N LYS A 74 -29.76 -27.63 1.13
CA LYS A 74 -30.46 -28.91 1.30
C LYS A 74 -30.18 -29.89 0.16
N ALA A 75 -29.92 -29.40 -1.05
CA ALA A 75 -29.76 -30.20 -2.25
C ALA A 75 -28.35 -30.83 -2.39
N VAL A 76 -27.31 -30.19 -1.84
CA VAL A 76 -25.95 -30.71 -1.92
C VAL A 76 -25.75 -31.88 -0.94
N GLU A 77 -25.31 -33.02 -1.46
CA GLU A 77 -25.08 -34.24 -0.67
C GLU A 77 -24.01 -34.05 0.44
N PRO A 78 -24.17 -34.66 1.63
CA PRO A 78 -23.25 -34.48 2.77
C PRO A 78 -21.78 -34.78 2.47
N GLU A 79 -21.50 -35.81 1.68
CA GLU A 79 -20.14 -36.17 1.25
C GLU A 79 -19.51 -35.05 0.43
N LEU A 80 -20.25 -34.48 -0.53
CA LEU A 80 -19.78 -33.41 -1.39
C LEU A 80 -19.56 -32.12 -0.59
N LYS A 81 -20.42 -31.81 0.40
CA LYS A 81 -20.20 -30.68 1.31
C LYS A 81 -18.86 -30.81 2.03
N ARG A 82 -18.56 -31.98 2.58
CA ARG A 82 -17.28 -32.25 3.26
C ARG A 82 -16.08 -32.05 2.32
N SER A 83 -16.19 -32.50 1.08
CA SER A 83 -15.14 -32.28 0.06
C SER A 83 -14.95 -30.79 -0.27
N ILE A 84 -16.04 -30.04 -0.44
CA ILE A 84 -16.01 -28.60 -0.71
C ILE A 84 -15.38 -27.85 0.47
N GLU A 85 -15.78 -28.18 1.70
CA GLU A 85 -15.26 -27.55 2.92
C GLU A 85 -13.77 -27.82 3.09
N LEU A 86 -13.31 -29.05 2.83
CA LEU A 86 -11.90 -29.40 2.85
C LEU A 86 -11.10 -28.63 1.78
N ALA A 87 -11.63 -28.53 0.56
CA ALA A 87 -11.01 -27.74 -0.51
C ALA A 87 -10.91 -26.25 -0.13
N ILE A 88 -11.99 -25.67 0.43
CA ILE A 88 -11.99 -24.29 0.95
C ILE A 88 -10.90 -24.12 2.01
N GLU A 89 -10.76 -25.07 2.95
CA GLU A 89 -9.74 -25.01 4.00
C GLU A 89 -8.32 -25.06 3.44
N ASN A 90 -8.03 -25.99 2.53
CA ASN A 90 -6.71 -26.14 1.93
C ASN A 90 -6.32 -24.89 1.11
N VAL A 91 -7.21 -24.40 0.26
CA VAL A 91 -6.99 -23.16 -0.51
C VAL A 91 -6.80 -21.98 0.43
N LYS A 92 -7.60 -21.87 1.50
CA LYS A 92 -7.46 -20.79 2.50
C LYS A 92 -6.09 -20.84 3.18
N ASN A 93 -5.63 -22.03 3.56
CA ASN A 93 -4.34 -22.22 4.21
C ASN A 93 -3.17 -21.89 3.28
N TYR A 94 -3.28 -22.21 1.98
CA TYR A 94 -2.30 -21.81 0.98
C TYR A 94 -2.30 -20.29 0.78
N GLN A 95 -3.46 -19.68 0.51
CA GLN A 95 -3.59 -18.25 0.20
C GLN A 95 -3.17 -17.35 1.38
N LYS A 96 -3.40 -17.77 2.63
CA LYS A 96 -2.93 -17.03 3.82
C LYS A 96 -1.40 -16.90 3.87
N ARG A 97 -0.66 -17.91 3.40
CA ARG A 97 0.81 -17.88 3.36
C ARG A 97 1.35 -16.88 2.33
N LEU A 98 0.54 -16.51 1.33
CA LEU A 98 0.91 -15.57 0.27
C LEU A 98 0.68 -14.11 0.64
N LEU A 99 0.04 -13.83 1.78
CA LEU A 99 -0.24 -12.47 2.23
C LEU A 99 1.07 -11.72 2.55
N PRO A 100 1.29 -10.53 1.97
CA PRO A 100 2.38 -9.65 2.39
C PRO A 100 2.05 -8.97 3.73
N PRO A 101 3.06 -8.38 4.40
CA PRO A 101 2.82 -7.50 5.54
C PRO A 101 1.87 -6.35 5.17
N PRO A 102 0.94 -5.95 6.05
CA PRO A 102 -0.03 -4.89 5.74
C PRO A 102 0.62 -3.52 5.54
N ILE A 103 1.70 -3.25 6.27
CA ILE A 103 2.56 -2.08 6.09
C ILE A 103 3.99 -2.54 6.40
N TRP A 104 4.93 -2.12 5.57
CA TRP A 104 6.35 -2.18 5.88
C TRP A 104 6.99 -0.82 5.57
N LEU A 105 7.93 -0.39 6.39
CA LEU A 105 8.65 0.88 6.27
C LEU A 105 10.12 0.64 6.60
N GLU A 106 11.00 1.15 5.76
CA GLU A 106 12.45 1.04 5.93
C GLU A 106 13.15 2.38 5.70
N SER A 107 14.32 2.53 6.32
CA SER A 107 15.20 3.67 6.12
C SER A 107 16.09 3.40 4.90
N PHE A 108 15.77 4.02 3.77
CA PHE A 108 16.54 3.84 2.52
C PHE A 108 17.80 4.72 2.46
N ALA A 109 17.77 5.85 3.15
CA ALA A 109 18.89 6.78 3.27
C ALA A 109 18.71 7.62 4.53
N ASN A 110 19.74 8.37 4.93
CA ASN A 110 19.66 9.23 6.11
C ASN A 110 18.46 10.19 6.03
N GLY A 111 17.54 10.07 6.97
CA GLY A 111 16.31 10.86 7.04
C GLY A 111 15.27 10.58 5.95
N ILE A 112 15.39 9.48 5.19
CA ILE A 112 14.33 9.00 4.28
C ILE A 112 13.76 7.69 4.82
N ILE A 113 12.46 7.69 5.09
CA ILE A 113 11.68 6.49 5.35
C ILE A 113 10.75 6.26 4.17
N ALA A 114 10.80 5.08 3.57
CA ALA A 114 9.87 4.70 2.52
C ALA A 114 9.39 3.26 2.71
N GLY A 115 8.38 2.87 1.96
CA GLY A 115 7.86 1.50 1.97
C GLY A 115 6.48 1.47 1.35
N GLU A 116 5.68 0.48 1.72
CA GLU A 116 4.36 0.29 1.13
C GLU A 116 3.31 -0.06 2.17
N LYS A 117 2.09 0.41 1.91
CA LYS A 117 0.87 -0.08 2.54
C LYS A 117 0.12 -0.97 1.58
N VAL A 118 -0.20 -2.17 2.01
CA VAL A 118 -1.02 -3.14 1.26
C VAL A 118 -2.45 -3.07 1.75
N SER A 119 -3.41 -3.03 0.83
CA SER A 119 -4.84 -3.00 1.15
C SER A 119 -5.65 -3.79 0.13
N ALA A 120 -6.76 -4.41 0.57
CA ALA A 120 -7.68 -5.05 -0.35
C ALA A 120 -8.33 -4.07 -1.32
N ILE A 121 -8.59 -4.57 -2.52
CA ILE A 121 -9.48 -3.92 -3.48
C ILE A 121 -10.88 -3.83 -2.85
N GLN A 122 -11.56 -2.69 -3.04
CA GLN A 122 -12.83 -2.43 -2.36
C GLN A 122 -13.97 -3.32 -2.85
N SER A 123 -14.01 -3.58 -4.16
CA SER A 123 -15.03 -4.42 -4.79
C SER A 123 -14.48 -5.22 -5.95
N VAL A 124 -14.84 -6.51 -6.00
CA VAL A 124 -14.46 -7.40 -7.11
C VAL A 124 -15.67 -8.15 -7.65
N GLY A 125 -15.65 -8.40 -8.95
CA GLY A 125 -16.58 -9.28 -9.66
C GLY A 125 -15.88 -10.61 -9.95
N LEU A 126 -16.51 -11.72 -9.58
CA LEU A 126 -16.03 -13.06 -9.83
C LEU A 126 -16.95 -13.69 -10.87
N TYR A 127 -16.41 -13.96 -12.06
CA TYR A 127 -17.14 -14.68 -13.09
C TYR A 127 -16.90 -16.17 -12.91
N VAL A 128 -17.98 -16.92 -12.65
CA VAL A 128 -17.95 -18.37 -12.54
C VAL A 128 -18.65 -18.95 -13.78
N PRO A 129 -17.90 -19.61 -14.69
CA PRO A 129 -18.45 -20.10 -15.93
C PRO A 129 -19.51 -21.18 -15.70
N ARG A 130 -20.36 -21.35 -16.72
CA ARG A 130 -21.29 -22.46 -16.86
C ARG A 130 -21.40 -22.81 -18.35
N GLY A 131 -21.84 -24.03 -18.66
CA GLY A 131 -22.16 -24.46 -20.02
C GLY A 131 -21.88 -25.93 -20.22
N LYS A 132 -20.59 -26.31 -20.18
CA LYS A 132 -20.12 -27.70 -20.31
C LYS A 132 -20.24 -28.52 -19.01
N GLY A 133 -20.53 -27.86 -17.89
CA GLY A 133 -20.62 -28.49 -16.57
C GLY A 133 -20.92 -27.49 -15.46
N SER A 134 -20.73 -27.96 -14.23
CA SER A 134 -20.83 -27.19 -12.98
C SER A 134 -19.44 -27.02 -12.37
N PHE A 135 -19.11 -25.83 -11.88
CA PHE A 135 -17.74 -25.47 -11.47
C PHE A 135 -17.68 -24.87 -10.06
N PRO A 136 -18.09 -25.59 -8.99
CA PRO A 136 -17.91 -25.13 -7.62
C PRO A 136 -16.42 -24.94 -7.28
N SER A 137 -15.51 -25.71 -7.88
CA SER A 137 -14.06 -25.55 -7.73
C SER A 137 -13.59 -24.17 -8.17
N VAL A 138 -14.04 -23.66 -9.32
CA VAL A 138 -13.71 -22.29 -9.77
C VAL A 138 -14.22 -21.25 -8.78
N MET A 139 -15.42 -21.43 -8.23
CA MET A 139 -15.94 -20.53 -7.20
C MET A 139 -15.08 -20.55 -5.93
N ILE A 140 -14.55 -21.72 -5.51
CA ILE A 140 -13.59 -21.83 -4.40
C ILE A 140 -12.31 -21.05 -4.74
N MET A 141 -11.73 -21.33 -5.91
CA MET A 141 -10.47 -20.74 -6.37
C MET A 141 -10.55 -19.22 -6.54
N LEU A 142 -11.74 -18.65 -6.78
CA LEU A 142 -11.95 -17.20 -6.85
C LEU A 142 -12.34 -16.59 -5.50
N GLY A 143 -13.29 -17.21 -4.81
CA GLY A 143 -13.91 -16.65 -3.61
C GLY A 143 -13.00 -16.71 -2.37
N VAL A 144 -12.24 -17.79 -2.22
CA VAL A 144 -11.33 -17.97 -1.08
C VAL A 144 -10.25 -16.89 -1.03
N PRO A 145 -9.43 -16.66 -2.08
CA PRO A 145 -8.43 -15.60 -2.05
C PRO A 145 -9.04 -14.21 -1.89
N ALA A 146 -10.20 -13.93 -2.49
CA ALA A 146 -10.93 -12.66 -2.28
C ALA A 146 -11.27 -12.43 -0.80
N ARG A 147 -11.72 -13.48 -0.11
CA ARG A 147 -12.02 -13.43 1.34
C ARG A 147 -10.76 -13.31 2.19
N VAL A 148 -9.72 -14.06 1.86
CA VAL A 148 -8.43 -13.99 2.58
C VAL A 148 -7.81 -12.60 2.46
N ALA A 149 -7.92 -11.95 1.29
CA ALA A 149 -7.46 -10.58 1.10
C ALA A 149 -8.24 -9.56 1.95
N GLY A 150 -9.50 -9.86 2.31
CA GLY A 150 -10.37 -8.95 3.04
C GLY A 150 -11.17 -8.01 2.12
N VAL A 151 -11.50 -8.45 0.89
CA VAL A 151 -12.35 -7.70 -0.03
C VAL A 151 -13.73 -7.50 0.60
N LYS A 152 -14.19 -6.24 0.65
CA LYS A 152 -15.43 -5.87 1.35
C LYS A 152 -16.69 -6.24 0.57
N ARG A 153 -16.69 -6.00 -0.74
CA ARG A 153 -17.81 -6.34 -1.63
C ARG A 153 -17.34 -7.33 -2.69
N ILE A 154 -17.86 -8.55 -2.64
CA ILE A 154 -17.60 -9.59 -3.63
C ILE A 154 -18.91 -9.85 -4.36
N VAL A 155 -18.90 -9.66 -5.67
CA VAL A 155 -20.03 -9.90 -6.56
C VAL A 155 -19.72 -11.15 -7.39
N VAL A 156 -20.65 -12.09 -7.48
CA VAL A 156 -20.50 -13.27 -8.34
C VAL A 156 -21.46 -13.14 -9.51
N ALA A 157 -20.97 -13.40 -10.71
CA ALA A 157 -21.78 -13.56 -11.91
C ALA A 157 -21.62 -14.98 -12.42
N THR A 158 -22.72 -15.68 -12.62
CA THR A 158 -22.71 -17.03 -13.16
C THR A 158 -23.97 -17.26 -14.01
N PRO A 159 -23.84 -17.88 -15.20
CA PRO A 159 -25.00 -18.13 -16.04
C PRO A 159 -26.02 -19.04 -15.33
N PRO A 160 -27.33 -18.75 -15.44
CA PRO A 160 -28.38 -19.60 -14.89
C PRO A 160 -28.52 -20.90 -15.69
N GLU A 161 -29.26 -21.85 -15.13
CA GLU A 161 -29.84 -22.95 -15.88
C GLU A 161 -30.98 -22.47 -16.76
N ARG A 162 -31.39 -23.31 -17.72
CA ARG A 162 -32.68 -23.14 -18.43
C ARG A 162 -33.88 -23.04 -17.48
N SER A 163 -33.75 -23.57 -16.26
CA SER A 163 -34.76 -23.47 -15.19
C SER A 163 -34.81 -22.09 -14.52
N GLY A 164 -33.84 -21.20 -14.77
CA GLY A 164 -33.66 -19.92 -14.08
C GLY A 164 -32.96 -20.00 -12.73
N LYS A 165 -32.52 -21.18 -12.30
CA LYS A 165 -31.74 -21.38 -11.07
C LYS A 165 -30.24 -21.32 -11.33
N VAL A 166 -29.48 -20.92 -10.31
CA VAL A 166 -28.03 -21.12 -10.29
C VAL A 166 -27.72 -22.53 -9.76
N ASP A 167 -26.61 -23.11 -10.19
CA ASP A 167 -26.14 -24.41 -9.69
C ASP A 167 -26.01 -24.41 -8.17
N GLU A 168 -26.64 -25.42 -7.53
CA GLU A 168 -26.68 -25.54 -6.08
C GLU A 168 -25.30 -25.69 -5.44
N LYS A 169 -24.34 -26.34 -6.12
CA LYS A 169 -22.98 -26.54 -5.60
C LYS A 169 -22.21 -25.22 -5.59
N VAL A 170 -22.39 -24.38 -6.62
CA VAL A 170 -21.83 -23.01 -6.65
C VAL A 170 -22.45 -22.14 -5.55
N LEU A 171 -23.78 -22.18 -5.39
CA LEU A 171 -24.46 -21.42 -4.33
C LEU A 171 -24.04 -21.87 -2.93
N PHE A 172 -23.83 -23.18 -2.72
CA PHE A 172 -23.30 -23.72 -1.47
C PHE A 172 -21.92 -23.13 -1.15
N VAL A 173 -20.99 -23.10 -2.12
CA VAL A 173 -19.67 -22.45 -1.95
C VAL A 173 -19.83 -20.96 -1.63
N CYS A 174 -20.68 -20.24 -2.37
CA CYS A 174 -20.95 -18.83 -2.09
C CYS A 174 -21.44 -18.63 -0.64
N ASN A 175 -22.38 -19.46 -0.18
CA ASN A 175 -22.92 -19.42 1.18
C ASN A 175 -21.84 -19.72 2.23
N ALA A 176 -21.04 -20.77 2.04
CA ALA A 176 -19.94 -21.14 2.93
C ALA A 176 -18.88 -20.02 3.05
N LEU A 177 -18.69 -19.24 1.99
CA LEU A 177 -17.84 -18.04 1.98
C LEU A 177 -18.58 -16.76 2.40
N GLY A 178 -19.86 -16.82 2.76
CA GLY A 178 -20.71 -15.68 3.14
C GLY A 178 -20.98 -14.68 2.02
N ILE A 179 -20.80 -15.07 0.75
CA ILE A 179 -20.99 -14.22 -0.44
C ILE A 179 -22.45 -14.31 -0.88
N LYS A 180 -23.19 -13.20 -0.75
CA LYS A 180 -24.65 -13.13 -0.97
C LYS A 180 -25.06 -12.20 -2.12
N GLU A 181 -24.10 -11.60 -2.81
CA GLU A 181 -24.36 -10.80 -4.01
C GLU A 181 -24.00 -11.63 -5.24
N VAL A 182 -24.94 -12.48 -5.66
CA VAL A 182 -24.80 -13.39 -6.80
C VAL A 182 -25.85 -13.03 -7.85
N TYR A 183 -25.43 -12.91 -9.11
CA TYR A 183 -26.29 -12.58 -10.25
C TYR A 183 -26.29 -13.70 -11.29
N LYS A 184 -27.50 -13.98 -11.78
CA LYS A 184 -27.88 -14.95 -12.81
C LYS A 184 -27.59 -14.37 -14.19
N MET A 185 -26.32 -14.30 -14.54
CA MET A 185 -25.89 -13.74 -15.82
C MET A 185 -24.57 -14.33 -16.28
N GLY A 186 -24.47 -14.55 -17.59
CA GLY A 186 -23.31 -15.17 -18.24
C GLY A 186 -22.57 -14.28 -19.22
N GLY A 187 -21.54 -14.85 -19.85
CA GLY A 187 -20.95 -14.33 -21.08
C GLY A 187 -20.38 -12.90 -21.02
N ALA A 188 -20.35 -12.26 -22.18
CA ALA A 188 -19.87 -10.89 -22.33
C ALA A 188 -20.76 -9.87 -21.61
N GLN A 189 -22.07 -10.17 -21.50
CA GLN A 189 -23.04 -9.29 -20.86
C GLN A 189 -22.82 -9.18 -19.36
N ALA A 190 -22.45 -10.27 -18.69
CA ALA A 190 -22.07 -10.26 -17.27
C ALA A 190 -20.82 -9.38 -17.03
N ILE A 191 -19.81 -9.51 -17.88
CA ILE A 191 -18.58 -8.70 -17.77
C ILE A 191 -18.90 -7.22 -18.00
N ALA A 192 -19.74 -6.90 -18.99
CA ALA A 192 -20.19 -5.53 -19.24
C ALA A 192 -20.97 -4.96 -18.04
N ALA A 193 -21.89 -5.72 -17.46
CA ALA A 193 -22.67 -5.29 -16.30
C ALA A 193 -21.79 -5.05 -15.07
N LEU A 194 -20.81 -5.92 -14.81
CA LEU A 194 -19.86 -5.75 -13.71
C LEU A 194 -18.93 -4.54 -13.93
N ALA A 195 -18.50 -4.29 -15.17
CA ALA A 195 -17.57 -3.21 -15.49
C ALA A 195 -18.24 -1.83 -15.51
N LEU A 196 -19.41 -1.74 -16.15
CA LEU A 196 -20.11 -0.49 -16.43
C LEU A 196 -21.17 -0.17 -15.36
N GLY A 197 -21.73 -1.20 -14.74
CA GLY A 197 -22.90 -1.10 -13.87
C GLY A 197 -24.21 -1.00 -14.66
N THR A 198 -25.30 -1.34 -13.98
CA THR A 198 -26.69 -1.21 -14.44
C THR A 198 -27.56 -0.62 -13.32
N GLN A 199 -28.87 -0.60 -13.50
CA GLN A 199 -29.83 -0.14 -12.49
C GLN A 199 -29.77 -1.00 -11.22
N SER A 200 -29.68 -2.32 -11.37
CA SER A 200 -29.60 -3.26 -10.24
C SER A 200 -28.16 -3.62 -9.83
N ILE A 201 -27.19 -3.57 -10.75
CA ILE A 201 -25.82 -4.04 -10.52
C ILE A 201 -24.86 -2.85 -10.45
N LYS A 202 -24.30 -2.57 -9.27
CA LYS A 202 -23.24 -1.54 -9.17
C LYS A 202 -21.92 -2.08 -9.71
N LYS A 203 -21.22 -1.27 -10.50
CA LYS A 203 -19.88 -1.58 -11.04
C LYS A 203 -18.89 -2.00 -9.95
N VAL A 204 -17.94 -2.86 -10.31
CA VAL A 204 -16.85 -3.32 -9.44
C VAL A 204 -15.51 -2.69 -9.85
N SER A 205 -14.51 -2.79 -8.99
CA SER A 205 -13.17 -2.24 -9.26
C SER A 205 -12.28 -3.19 -10.07
N LYS A 206 -12.52 -4.50 -9.96
CA LYS A 206 -11.77 -5.54 -10.66
C LYS A 206 -12.67 -6.73 -11.00
N ILE A 207 -12.46 -7.37 -12.14
CA ILE A 207 -13.18 -8.58 -12.54
C ILE A 207 -12.18 -9.72 -12.73
N LEU A 208 -12.46 -10.88 -12.13
CA LEU A 208 -11.62 -12.07 -12.14
C LEU A 208 -12.45 -13.30 -12.49
N GLY A 209 -11.79 -14.37 -12.93
CA GLY A 209 -12.45 -15.64 -13.26
C GLY A 209 -12.24 -16.06 -14.72
N PRO A 210 -12.08 -17.36 -14.99
CA PRO A 210 -11.90 -17.89 -16.34
C PRO A 210 -13.20 -17.83 -17.14
N GLY A 211 -13.11 -17.88 -18.46
CA GLY A 211 -14.31 -17.91 -19.29
C GLY A 211 -14.03 -18.22 -20.75
N SER A 212 -15.10 -18.32 -21.53
CA SER A 212 -15.00 -18.54 -22.96
C SER A 212 -14.28 -17.38 -23.68
N ALA A 213 -13.97 -17.57 -24.96
CA ALA A 213 -13.42 -16.51 -25.79
C ALA A 213 -14.25 -15.21 -25.74
N TYR A 214 -15.58 -15.29 -25.65
CA TYR A 214 -16.46 -14.12 -25.52
C TYR A 214 -16.23 -13.35 -24.20
N VAL A 215 -16.05 -14.07 -23.08
CA VAL A 215 -15.77 -13.47 -21.77
C VAL A 215 -14.40 -12.79 -21.78
N ASN A 216 -13.40 -13.46 -22.32
CA ASN A 216 -12.03 -12.93 -22.40
C ASN A 216 -11.93 -11.72 -23.34
N VAL A 217 -12.59 -11.76 -24.49
CA VAL A 217 -12.68 -10.61 -25.39
C VAL A 217 -13.45 -9.46 -24.75
N ALA A 218 -14.52 -9.73 -23.99
CA ALA A 218 -15.25 -8.68 -23.28
C ALA A 218 -14.37 -7.99 -22.23
N LYS A 219 -13.60 -8.76 -21.46
CA LYS A 219 -12.58 -8.23 -20.56
C LYS A 219 -11.60 -7.35 -21.32
N GLN A 220 -10.99 -7.85 -22.40
CA GLN A 220 -10.03 -7.09 -23.20
C GLN A 220 -10.61 -5.77 -23.73
N LEU A 221 -11.82 -5.77 -24.28
CA LEU A 221 -12.48 -4.55 -24.79
C LEU A 221 -12.86 -3.55 -23.68
N LEU A 222 -12.98 -4.02 -22.44
CA LEU A 222 -13.25 -3.20 -21.26
C LEU A 222 -11.98 -2.86 -20.45
N ALA A 223 -10.81 -3.30 -20.92
CA ALA A 223 -9.53 -2.92 -20.34
C ALA A 223 -9.39 -1.38 -20.40
N GLY A 224 -9.14 -0.76 -19.24
CA GLY A 224 -9.13 0.70 -19.08
C GLY A 224 -10.43 1.29 -18.52
N ARG A 225 -11.54 0.54 -18.52
CA ARG A 225 -12.75 0.87 -17.74
C ARG A 225 -12.76 0.16 -16.38
N VAL A 226 -12.18 -1.04 -16.33
CA VAL A 226 -12.06 -1.89 -15.13
C VAL A 226 -10.75 -2.67 -15.19
N ASP A 227 -10.18 -3.04 -14.04
CA ASP A 227 -9.10 -4.03 -13.99
C ASP A 227 -9.70 -5.42 -14.29
N ILE A 228 -9.11 -6.15 -15.23
CA ILE A 228 -9.64 -7.41 -15.74
C ILE A 228 -8.88 -8.64 -15.24
N GLY A 229 -7.84 -8.41 -14.44
CA GLY A 229 -6.95 -9.44 -13.92
C GLY A 229 -6.40 -10.36 -15.02
N LEU A 230 -6.16 -11.61 -14.61
CA LEU A 230 -5.68 -12.68 -15.47
C LEU A 230 -6.72 -13.04 -16.56
N ILE A 231 -6.24 -13.16 -17.80
CA ILE A 231 -6.99 -13.74 -18.91
C ILE A 231 -6.67 -15.24 -18.94
N ALA A 232 -7.66 -16.06 -18.64
CA ALA A 232 -7.56 -17.52 -18.70
C ALA A 232 -8.42 -18.01 -19.88
N GLY A 233 -7.75 -18.45 -20.94
CA GLY A 233 -8.34 -18.97 -22.18
C GLY A 233 -8.69 -20.46 -22.10
N PRO A 234 -8.72 -21.18 -23.24
CA PRO A 234 -8.87 -22.63 -23.25
C PRO A 234 -7.76 -23.31 -22.43
N SER A 235 -8.08 -24.47 -21.85
CA SER A 235 -7.19 -25.22 -20.96
C SER A 235 -6.03 -25.87 -21.71
N GLU A 236 -4.87 -25.90 -21.07
CA GLU A 236 -3.62 -26.41 -21.64
C GLU A 236 -2.83 -27.27 -20.63
N SER A 237 -2.31 -28.41 -21.08
CA SER A 237 -1.35 -29.17 -20.28
C SER A 237 -0.19 -29.71 -21.10
N VAL A 238 0.95 -29.83 -20.42
CA VAL A 238 2.14 -30.50 -20.90
C VAL A 238 2.57 -31.53 -19.86
N VAL A 239 2.66 -32.79 -20.26
CA VAL A 239 3.20 -33.89 -19.47
C VAL A 239 4.58 -34.21 -19.98
N VAL A 240 5.61 -34.00 -19.15
CA VAL A 240 6.97 -34.45 -19.41
C VAL A 240 7.18 -35.76 -18.68
N ALA A 241 7.44 -36.85 -19.42
CA ALA A 241 7.62 -38.16 -18.84
C ALA A 241 8.80 -38.94 -19.41
N ASP A 242 9.43 -39.78 -18.59
CA ASP A 242 10.49 -40.71 -18.98
C ASP A 242 10.03 -42.17 -18.92
N GLU A 243 10.84 -43.08 -19.48
CA GLU A 243 10.51 -44.51 -19.55
C GLU A 243 10.38 -45.22 -18.19
N THR A 244 10.69 -44.55 -17.08
CA THR A 244 10.56 -45.13 -15.75
C THR A 244 9.16 -44.98 -15.17
N GLN A 245 8.29 -44.20 -15.82
CA GLN A 245 6.93 -43.95 -15.34
C GLN A 245 5.91 -44.98 -15.79
N ASN A 246 4.80 -45.01 -15.05
CA ASN A 246 3.65 -45.85 -15.39
C ASN A 246 2.90 -45.26 -16.59
N PRO A 247 2.79 -45.98 -17.73
CA PRO A 247 2.08 -45.49 -18.92
C PRO A 247 0.62 -45.12 -18.67
N LEU A 248 -0.05 -45.78 -17.71
CA LEU A 248 -1.44 -45.48 -17.36
C LEU A 248 -1.56 -44.08 -16.72
N ASN A 249 -0.66 -43.73 -15.80
CA ASN A 249 -0.69 -42.43 -15.13
C ASN A 249 -0.43 -41.31 -16.14
N VAL A 250 0.60 -41.49 -17.00
CA VAL A 250 0.92 -40.54 -18.08
C VAL A 250 -0.26 -40.38 -19.05
N ALA A 251 -0.95 -41.48 -19.39
CA ALA A 251 -2.15 -41.41 -20.22
C ALA A 251 -3.28 -40.63 -19.52
N LEU A 252 -3.53 -40.86 -18.24
CA LEU A 252 -4.56 -40.13 -17.49
C LEU A 252 -4.27 -38.62 -17.43
N ASP A 253 -3.03 -38.23 -17.13
CA ASP A 253 -2.63 -36.81 -17.10
C ASP A 253 -2.69 -36.16 -18.48
N LEU A 254 -2.37 -36.91 -19.55
CA LEU A 254 -2.54 -36.45 -20.94
C LEU A 254 -4.03 -36.24 -21.28
N LEU A 255 -4.94 -37.10 -20.81
CA LEU A 255 -6.34 -37.04 -21.20
C LEU A 255 -7.16 -36.04 -20.37
N GLN A 256 -6.76 -35.75 -19.13
CA GLN A 256 -7.56 -34.94 -18.20
C GLN A 256 -7.91 -33.56 -18.77
N GLU A 257 -6.94 -32.76 -19.21
CA GLU A 257 -7.25 -31.42 -19.76
C GLU A 257 -7.88 -31.48 -21.16
N ALA A 258 -7.71 -32.59 -21.88
CA ALA A 258 -8.34 -32.79 -23.18
C ALA A 258 -9.86 -32.96 -23.08
N GLU A 259 -10.39 -33.37 -21.93
CA GLU A 259 -11.84 -33.55 -21.72
C GLU A 259 -12.59 -32.23 -21.46
N HIS A 260 -11.86 -31.14 -21.16
CA HIS A 260 -12.44 -29.82 -20.90
C HIS A 260 -13.11 -29.20 -22.14
N GLY A 261 -12.65 -29.55 -23.34
CA GLY A 261 -13.21 -29.04 -24.58
C GLY A 261 -12.40 -29.35 -25.83
N PRO A 262 -13.03 -29.22 -27.02
CA PRO A 262 -12.33 -29.43 -28.28
C PRO A 262 -11.29 -28.34 -28.58
N ASP A 263 -11.33 -27.23 -27.83
CA ASP A 263 -10.41 -26.11 -27.92
C ASP A 263 -9.17 -26.23 -27.00
N SER A 264 -9.13 -27.25 -26.13
CA SER A 264 -7.99 -27.54 -25.25
C SER A 264 -6.73 -27.98 -26.02
N THR A 265 -5.59 -27.92 -25.33
CA THR A 265 -4.31 -28.45 -25.82
C THR A 265 -3.71 -29.37 -24.77
N SER A 266 -3.26 -30.57 -25.16
CA SER A 266 -2.65 -31.52 -24.22
C SER A 266 -1.53 -32.31 -24.88
N LEU A 267 -0.30 -32.16 -24.38
CA LEU A 267 0.91 -32.71 -25.00
C LEU A 267 1.68 -33.61 -24.04
N LEU A 268 2.08 -34.79 -24.53
CA LEU A 268 3.10 -35.62 -23.91
C LEU A 268 4.45 -35.33 -24.59
N LEU A 269 5.45 -34.92 -23.81
CA LEU A 269 6.82 -34.71 -24.25
C LEU A 269 7.72 -35.76 -23.60
N THR A 270 8.49 -36.48 -24.40
CA THR A 270 9.38 -37.54 -23.90
C THR A 270 10.55 -37.78 -24.84
N THR A 271 11.62 -38.40 -24.33
CA THR A 271 12.71 -38.97 -25.14
C THR A 271 12.47 -40.43 -25.50
N SER A 272 11.43 -41.07 -24.97
CA SER A 272 11.18 -42.50 -25.10
C SER A 272 10.04 -42.82 -26.08
N GLN A 273 10.40 -43.35 -27.27
CA GLN A 273 9.40 -43.87 -28.22
C GLN A 273 8.60 -45.05 -27.63
N THR A 274 9.24 -45.89 -26.82
CA THR A 274 8.60 -47.05 -26.19
C THR A 274 7.46 -46.60 -25.27
N LEU A 275 7.72 -45.59 -24.42
CA LEU A 275 6.70 -45.04 -23.53
C LEU A 275 5.49 -44.53 -24.31
N VAL A 276 5.71 -43.82 -25.42
CA VAL A 276 4.61 -43.29 -26.25
C VAL A 276 3.70 -44.40 -26.79
N GLU A 277 4.26 -45.53 -27.24
CA GLU A 277 3.47 -46.65 -27.73
C GLU A 277 2.69 -47.36 -26.62
N GLU A 278 3.22 -47.40 -25.39
CA GLU A 278 2.53 -47.93 -24.23
C GLU A 278 1.39 -47.00 -23.80
N VAL A 279 1.66 -45.69 -23.67
CA VAL A 279 0.65 -44.66 -23.39
C VAL A 279 -0.47 -44.69 -24.42
N ARG A 280 -0.16 -44.87 -25.71
CA ARG A 280 -1.18 -44.96 -26.76
C ARG A 280 -2.18 -46.08 -26.52
N LYS A 281 -1.72 -47.25 -26.04
CA LYS A 281 -2.60 -48.39 -25.72
C LYS A 281 -3.51 -48.07 -24.55
N GLU A 282 -2.98 -47.44 -23.50
CA GLU A 282 -3.77 -47.01 -22.34
C GLU A 282 -4.81 -45.96 -22.75
N VAL A 283 -4.44 -44.99 -23.59
CA VAL A 283 -5.37 -44.00 -24.14
C VAL A 283 -6.52 -44.67 -24.90
N GLU A 284 -6.25 -45.68 -25.74
CA GLU A 284 -7.30 -46.42 -26.46
C GLU A 284 -8.26 -47.14 -25.49
N GLN A 285 -7.73 -47.72 -24.40
CA GLN A 285 -8.55 -48.36 -23.37
C GLN A 285 -9.41 -47.36 -22.60
N ILE A 286 -8.85 -46.22 -22.19
CA ILE A 286 -9.57 -45.18 -21.44
C ILE A 286 -10.67 -44.57 -22.31
N LEU A 287 -10.39 -44.26 -23.58
CA LEU A 287 -11.38 -43.72 -24.53
C LEU A 287 -12.57 -44.67 -24.76
N SER A 288 -12.40 -45.98 -24.56
CA SER A 288 -13.50 -46.94 -24.65
C SER A 288 -14.48 -46.87 -23.47
N GLN A 289 -14.06 -46.25 -22.37
CA GLN A 289 -14.83 -46.09 -21.13
C GLN A 289 -15.46 -44.70 -20.97
N LEU A 290 -15.10 -43.74 -21.83
CA LEU A 290 -15.65 -42.39 -21.82
C LEU A 290 -16.94 -42.29 -22.63
N ASP A 291 -17.91 -41.58 -22.07
CA ASP A 291 -19.16 -41.22 -22.73
C ASP A 291 -19.05 -39.91 -23.52
N GLU A 292 -19.95 -39.73 -24.48
CA GLU A 292 -20.13 -38.43 -25.14
C GLU A 292 -20.73 -37.38 -24.19
N PRO A 293 -20.36 -36.09 -24.33
CA PRO A 293 -19.47 -35.51 -25.34
C PRO A 293 -17.97 -35.55 -24.98
N ARG A 294 -17.59 -36.10 -23.82
CA ARG A 294 -16.20 -36.00 -23.32
C ARG A 294 -15.25 -36.78 -24.22
N LYS A 295 -15.67 -37.97 -24.65
CA LYS A 295 -14.94 -38.77 -25.63
C LYS A 295 -14.64 -37.98 -26.91
N GLY A 296 -15.65 -37.36 -27.53
CA GLY A 296 -15.47 -36.56 -28.74
C GLY A 296 -14.55 -35.35 -28.55
N PHE A 297 -14.56 -34.71 -27.38
CA PHE A 297 -13.62 -33.62 -27.06
C PHE A 297 -12.18 -34.12 -27.03
N VAL A 298 -11.92 -35.19 -26.28
CA VAL A 298 -10.59 -35.80 -26.16
C VAL A 298 -10.07 -36.26 -27.52
N GLU A 299 -10.90 -36.93 -28.33
CA GLU A 299 -10.52 -37.37 -29.68
C GLU A 299 -10.15 -36.19 -30.59
N THR A 300 -10.89 -35.08 -30.51
CA THR A 300 -10.60 -33.86 -31.27
C THR A 300 -9.27 -33.26 -30.85
N VAL A 301 -9.05 -33.09 -29.54
CA VAL A 301 -7.80 -32.54 -29.00
C VAL A 301 -6.61 -33.38 -29.43
N LEU A 302 -6.64 -34.70 -29.21
CA LEU A 302 -5.54 -35.61 -29.57
C LEU A 302 -5.24 -35.72 -31.06
N LYS A 303 -6.17 -35.27 -31.93
CA LYS A 303 -6.01 -35.24 -33.37
C LYS A 303 -5.41 -33.92 -33.85
N GLU A 304 -5.90 -32.81 -33.32
CA GLU A 304 -5.59 -31.47 -33.82
C GLU A 304 -4.46 -30.79 -33.04
N ARG A 305 -4.62 -30.68 -31.72
CA ARG A 305 -3.79 -29.82 -30.85
C ARG A 305 -3.00 -30.57 -29.79
N GLY A 306 -3.19 -31.88 -29.66
CA GLY A 306 -2.55 -32.70 -28.65
C GLY A 306 -1.81 -33.91 -29.23
N GLY A 307 -1.49 -34.84 -28.33
CA GLY A 307 -0.77 -36.07 -28.63
C GLY A 307 0.64 -36.09 -28.05
N ALA A 308 1.53 -36.87 -28.65
CA ALA A 308 2.90 -37.05 -28.16
C ALA A 308 3.95 -36.46 -29.12
N ILE A 309 4.99 -35.86 -28.56
CA ILE A 309 6.16 -35.38 -29.28
C ILE A 309 7.41 -36.04 -28.67
N VAL A 310 8.15 -36.76 -29.50
CA VAL A 310 9.39 -37.43 -29.11
C VAL A 310 10.58 -36.53 -29.45
N PHE A 311 11.43 -36.27 -28.46
CA PHE A 311 12.64 -35.45 -28.55
C PHE A 311 13.89 -36.32 -28.48
N GLU A 312 15.04 -35.80 -28.90
CA GLU A 312 16.31 -36.52 -28.78
C GLU A 312 16.89 -36.37 -27.37
N THR A 313 16.65 -35.21 -26.72
CA THR A 313 17.18 -34.93 -25.39
C THR A 313 16.17 -34.23 -24.48
N MET A 314 16.36 -34.39 -23.16
CA MET A 314 15.59 -33.66 -22.15
C MET A 314 15.82 -32.14 -22.20
N GLU A 315 16.97 -31.69 -22.72
CA GLU A 315 17.27 -30.27 -22.88
C GLU A 315 16.38 -29.62 -23.95
N GLU A 316 16.12 -30.32 -25.06
CA GLU A 316 15.17 -29.85 -26.07
C GLU A 316 13.74 -29.76 -25.50
N ILE A 317 13.34 -30.71 -24.65
CA ILE A 317 12.05 -30.68 -23.96
C ILE A 317 11.95 -29.43 -23.08
N VAL A 318 12.98 -29.15 -22.26
CA VAL A 318 13.01 -27.94 -21.41
C VAL A 318 12.87 -26.68 -22.25
N ASN A 319 13.63 -26.57 -23.36
CA ASN A 319 13.54 -25.43 -24.27
C ASN A 319 12.14 -25.28 -24.88
N PHE A 320 11.54 -26.40 -25.29
CA PHE A 320 10.18 -26.41 -25.81
C PHE A 320 9.16 -26.00 -24.75
N VAL A 321 9.25 -26.51 -23.52
CA VAL A 321 8.36 -26.16 -22.40
C VAL A 321 8.45 -24.67 -22.09
N ASN A 322 9.66 -24.12 -21.99
CA ASN A 322 9.86 -22.69 -21.72
C ASN A 322 9.30 -21.80 -22.83
N GLU A 323 9.40 -22.25 -24.09
CA GLU A 323 8.82 -21.51 -25.21
C GLU A 323 7.30 -21.69 -25.31
N PHE A 324 6.79 -22.87 -25.00
CA PHE A 324 5.37 -23.19 -24.97
C PHE A 324 4.66 -22.45 -23.84
N ALA A 325 5.30 -22.35 -22.66
CA ALA A 325 4.83 -21.71 -21.44
C ALA A 325 3.43 -22.19 -21.02
N PRO A 326 3.30 -23.48 -20.64
CA PRO A 326 2.01 -24.13 -20.42
C PRO A 326 1.27 -23.59 -19.21
N GLU A 327 -0.05 -23.75 -19.23
CA GLU A 327 -0.90 -23.55 -18.05
C GLU A 327 -0.53 -24.56 -16.96
N HIS A 328 -0.61 -25.87 -17.25
CA HIS A 328 -0.16 -26.95 -16.36
C HIS A 328 1.05 -27.69 -16.93
N LEU A 329 2.09 -27.88 -16.12
CA LEU A 329 3.26 -28.70 -16.42
C LEU A 329 3.36 -29.86 -15.44
N VAL A 330 3.23 -31.09 -15.91
CA VAL A 330 3.52 -32.29 -15.12
C VAL A 330 4.96 -32.72 -15.41
N LEU A 331 5.77 -32.84 -14.37
CA LEU A 331 7.12 -33.39 -14.41
C LEU A 331 7.09 -34.79 -13.77
N ASP A 332 6.73 -35.79 -14.59
CA ASP A 332 6.71 -37.20 -14.18
C ASP A 332 7.99 -37.87 -14.68
N VAL A 333 9.11 -37.56 -14.04
CA VAL A 333 10.42 -38.10 -14.41
C VAL A 333 11.21 -38.46 -13.16
N LYS A 334 12.20 -39.33 -13.30
CA LYS A 334 13.03 -39.79 -12.18
C LYS A 334 13.76 -38.66 -11.44
N ASP A 335 14.22 -37.63 -12.17
CA ASP A 335 14.95 -36.49 -11.61
C ASP A 335 14.26 -35.14 -11.89
N ALA A 336 13.00 -35.02 -11.45
CA ALA A 336 12.15 -33.87 -11.74
C ALA A 336 12.69 -32.54 -11.16
N PHE A 337 13.38 -32.59 -10.01
CA PHE A 337 13.92 -31.38 -9.38
C PHE A 337 15.08 -30.75 -10.18
N SER A 338 15.88 -31.56 -10.88
CA SER A 338 16.90 -31.04 -11.80
C SER A 338 16.29 -30.34 -13.00
N LEU A 339 15.15 -30.83 -13.52
CA LEU A 339 14.41 -30.14 -14.58
C LEU A 339 13.75 -28.86 -14.06
N LEU A 340 13.14 -28.91 -12.88
CA LEU A 340 12.45 -27.77 -12.26
C LEU A 340 13.33 -26.52 -12.22
N GLN A 341 14.63 -26.66 -11.92
CA GLN A 341 15.58 -25.53 -11.90
C GLN A 341 15.78 -24.84 -13.25
N LYS A 342 15.47 -25.53 -14.35
CA LYS A 342 15.61 -25.03 -15.72
C LYS A 342 14.28 -24.57 -16.33
N ILE A 343 13.16 -24.87 -15.68
CA ILE A 343 11.85 -24.38 -16.12
C ILE A 343 11.72 -22.91 -15.72
N GLU A 344 11.55 -22.05 -16.70
CA GLU A 344 11.35 -20.62 -16.54
C GLU A 344 9.85 -20.26 -16.58
N ASN A 345 9.08 -20.95 -17.43
CA ASN A 345 7.70 -20.57 -17.74
C ASN A 345 6.73 -21.76 -17.61
N ALA A 346 5.88 -21.72 -16.58
CA ALA A 346 4.71 -22.58 -16.42
C ALA A 346 3.73 -21.91 -15.44
N GLY A 347 2.42 -22.08 -15.63
CA GLY A 347 1.42 -21.61 -14.67
C GLY A 347 1.49 -22.38 -13.36
N GLU A 348 1.32 -23.70 -13.44
CA GLU A 348 1.48 -24.64 -12.33
C GLU A 348 2.44 -25.77 -12.72
N ILE A 349 3.30 -26.18 -11.79
CA ILE A 349 4.20 -27.33 -11.96
C ILE A 349 3.83 -28.41 -10.95
N LEU A 350 3.43 -29.58 -11.46
CA LEU A 350 3.10 -30.77 -10.69
C LEU A 350 4.24 -31.77 -10.79
N ILE A 351 4.69 -32.31 -9.65
CA ILE A 351 5.94 -33.06 -9.59
C ILE A 351 5.69 -34.50 -9.13
N GLY A 352 6.15 -35.45 -9.94
CA GLY A 352 6.18 -36.87 -9.63
C GLY A 352 4.86 -37.62 -9.81
N PRO A 353 4.91 -38.96 -9.69
CA PRO A 353 3.86 -39.87 -10.20
C PRO A 353 2.57 -39.90 -9.36
N ASN A 354 2.56 -39.20 -8.21
CA ASN A 354 1.43 -39.17 -7.27
C ASN A 354 0.72 -37.81 -7.26
N THR A 355 1.04 -36.93 -8.22
CA THR A 355 0.58 -35.54 -8.23
C THR A 355 -0.21 -35.26 -9.52
N PRO A 356 -1.40 -35.86 -9.69
CA PRO A 356 -2.21 -35.63 -10.88
C PRO A 356 -2.72 -34.19 -10.92
N ILE A 357 -2.97 -33.66 -12.12
CA ILE A 357 -3.48 -32.29 -12.33
C ILE A 357 -4.77 -32.06 -11.50
N SER A 358 -5.64 -33.06 -11.41
CA SER A 358 -6.86 -33.03 -10.58
C SER A 358 -6.61 -32.64 -9.11
N ALA A 359 -5.48 -33.05 -8.52
CA ALA A 359 -5.18 -32.70 -7.13
C ALA A 359 -5.01 -31.18 -6.98
N GLY A 360 -4.28 -30.55 -7.91
CA GLY A 360 -4.12 -29.09 -7.99
C GLY A 360 -5.44 -28.38 -8.27
N ASN A 361 -6.19 -28.86 -9.27
CA ASN A 361 -7.44 -28.26 -9.71
C ASN A 361 -8.54 -28.20 -8.64
N TYR A 362 -8.57 -29.17 -7.72
CA TYR A 362 -9.68 -29.34 -6.79
C TYR A 362 -9.34 -29.07 -5.32
N ILE A 363 -8.22 -29.55 -4.79
CA ILE A 363 -8.12 -29.75 -3.33
C ILE A 363 -6.78 -29.42 -2.68
N ALA A 364 -5.66 -29.44 -3.42
CA ALA A 364 -4.33 -29.34 -2.82
C ALA A 364 -4.04 -27.95 -2.21
N GLY A 365 -4.64 -26.89 -2.75
CA GLY A 365 -4.55 -25.53 -2.22
C GLY A 365 -4.02 -24.45 -3.17
N PRO A 366 -3.06 -24.74 -4.09
CA PRO A 366 -2.73 -23.85 -5.20
C PRO A 366 -3.96 -23.50 -6.05
N ASN A 367 -3.86 -22.42 -6.81
CA ASN A 367 -5.01 -21.90 -7.56
C ASN A 367 -5.05 -22.43 -8.98
N ALA A 368 -6.21 -22.97 -9.37
CA ALA A 368 -6.43 -23.53 -10.71
C ALA A 368 -6.84 -22.48 -11.77
N VAL A 369 -6.92 -21.19 -11.42
CA VAL A 369 -7.12 -20.12 -12.40
C VAL A 369 -5.75 -19.63 -12.84
N LEU A 370 -5.29 -20.17 -13.96
CA LEU A 370 -3.91 -20.08 -14.44
C LEU A 370 -3.81 -19.34 -15.78
N PRO A 371 -2.63 -18.78 -16.10
CA PRO A 371 -2.39 -18.20 -17.42
C PRO A 371 -2.32 -19.27 -18.50
N THR A 372 -3.05 -19.09 -19.59
CA THR A 372 -3.04 -19.98 -20.76
C THR A 372 -2.48 -19.28 -21.99
N GLY A 373 -2.36 -19.95 -23.14
CA GLY A 373 -1.95 -19.33 -24.41
C GLY A 373 -0.52 -18.78 -24.40
N GLY A 374 0.35 -19.30 -23.53
CA GLY A 374 1.72 -18.83 -23.33
C GLY A 374 1.87 -17.62 -22.39
N PHE A 375 0.78 -17.14 -21.77
CA PHE A 375 0.86 -16.01 -20.83
C PHE A 375 1.65 -16.32 -19.54
N ALA A 376 1.96 -17.58 -19.26
CA ALA A 376 2.86 -17.95 -18.15
C ALA A 376 4.26 -17.32 -18.28
N LYS A 377 4.64 -16.80 -19.45
CA LYS A 377 5.87 -15.99 -19.64
C LYS A 377 5.85 -14.64 -18.91
N SER A 378 4.68 -14.16 -18.48
CA SER A 378 4.52 -12.79 -17.93
C SER A 378 3.46 -12.66 -16.85
N MET A 379 2.58 -13.65 -16.70
CA MET A 379 1.49 -13.65 -15.75
C MET A 379 1.65 -14.81 -14.76
N SER A 380 1.12 -14.62 -13.56
CA SER A 380 1.13 -15.62 -12.49
C SER A 380 -0.23 -16.27 -12.33
N PRO A 381 -0.30 -17.44 -11.68
CA PRO A 381 -1.53 -17.98 -11.13
C PRO A 381 -2.29 -16.95 -10.29
N LEU A 382 -3.62 -16.99 -10.35
CA LEU A 382 -4.45 -16.17 -9.48
C LEU A 382 -4.13 -16.46 -8.01
N SER A 383 -3.99 -15.42 -7.21
CA SER A 383 -3.67 -15.53 -5.80
C SER A 383 -4.36 -14.45 -4.99
N VAL A 384 -4.19 -14.48 -3.67
CA VAL A 384 -4.61 -13.40 -2.77
C VAL A 384 -4.07 -12.04 -3.22
N ARG A 385 -2.89 -11.99 -3.89
CA ARG A 385 -2.25 -10.75 -4.32
C ARG A 385 -3.03 -10.02 -5.41
N ASP A 386 -3.78 -10.75 -6.23
CA ASP A 386 -4.64 -10.17 -7.28
C ASP A 386 -5.81 -9.36 -6.72
N PHE A 387 -6.14 -9.59 -5.44
CA PHE A 387 -7.18 -8.89 -4.68
C PHE A 387 -6.63 -7.77 -3.79
N LEU A 388 -5.32 -7.53 -3.85
CA LEU A 388 -4.62 -6.49 -3.09
C LEU A 388 -4.14 -5.38 -4.02
N LYS A 389 -3.90 -4.21 -3.43
CA LYS A 389 -3.16 -3.11 -4.03
C LYS A 389 -2.13 -2.58 -3.04
N THR A 390 -1.00 -2.13 -3.56
CA THR A 390 0.03 -1.45 -2.79
C THR A 390 -0.11 0.07 -2.94
N THR A 391 0.34 0.81 -1.94
CA THR A 391 0.41 2.27 -1.95
C THR A 391 1.75 2.66 -1.36
N SER A 392 2.59 3.30 -2.17
CA SER A 392 3.91 3.75 -1.74
C SER A 392 3.78 4.82 -0.65
N ILE A 393 4.60 4.69 0.39
CA ILE A 393 4.74 5.65 1.47
C ILE A 393 6.14 6.23 1.39
N LEU A 394 6.24 7.56 1.52
CA LEU A 394 7.50 8.27 1.61
C LEU A 394 7.39 9.36 2.68
N SER A 395 8.38 9.42 3.56
CA SER A 395 8.55 10.44 4.56
C SER A 395 9.99 10.92 4.55
N LEU A 396 10.18 12.24 4.55
CA LEU A 396 11.48 12.88 4.70
C LEU A 396 11.54 13.59 6.05
N SER A 397 12.66 13.44 6.76
CA SER A 397 13.00 14.31 7.87
C SER A 397 13.27 15.75 7.39
N SER A 398 13.22 16.69 8.32
CA SER A 398 13.58 18.08 8.05
C SER A 398 15.00 18.23 7.50
N ASP A 399 15.96 17.48 8.03
CA ASP A 399 17.35 17.52 7.58
C ASP A 399 17.53 16.88 6.20
N ALA A 400 16.82 15.77 5.93
CA ALA A 400 16.81 15.18 4.60
C ALA A 400 16.23 16.16 3.58
N LEU A 401 15.11 16.83 3.88
CA LEU A 401 14.55 17.84 2.98
C LEU A 401 15.57 18.95 2.71
N LEU A 402 16.22 19.50 3.75
CA LEU A 402 17.24 20.53 3.56
C LEU A 402 18.38 20.08 2.66
N PHE A 403 18.84 18.84 2.83
CA PHE A 403 19.87 18.24 2.00
C PHE A 403 19.41 18.06 0.54
N TYR A 404 18.22 17.51 0.30
CA TYR A 404 17.75 17.16 -1.04
C TYR A 404 17.20 18.34 -1.86
N LYS A 405 16.88 19.48 -1.23
CA LYS A 405 16.29 20.65 -1.90
C LYS A 405 17.02 21.10 -3.16
N GLU A 406 18.34 21.24 -3.09
CA GLU A 406 19.13 21.71 -4.24
C GLU A 406 19.12 20.69 -5.39
N TYR A 407 19.13 19.40 -5.08
CA TYR A 407 19.06 18.33 -6.07
C TYR A 407 17.69 18.32 -6.77
N ILE A 408 16.61 18.41 -5.98
CA ILE A 408 15.24 18.49 -6.51
C ILE A 408 15.09 19.73 -7.40
N GLU A 409 15.62 20.89 -6.98
CA GLU A 409 15.55 22.11 -7.77
C GLU A 409 16.27 21.97 -9.11
N ARG A 410 17.47 21.39 -9.14
CA ARG A 410 18.24 21.19 -10.38
C ARG A 410 17.50 20.30 -11.36
N LEU A 411 16.98 19.15 -10.91
CA LEU A 411 16.20 18.22 -11.74
C LEU A 411 14.92 18.87 -12.26
N ALA A 412 14.15 19.50 -11.37
CA ALA A 412 12.90 20.16 -11.75
C ALA A 412 13.13 21.32 -12.73
N LYS A 413 14.22 22.08 -12.58
CA LYS A 413 14.59 23.13 -13.54
C LYS A 413 15.02 22.57 -14.88
N SER A 414 15.82 21.49 -14.92
CA SER A 414 16.23 20.87 -16.19
C SER A 414 15.05 20.31 -16.99
N GLU A 415 13.99 19.87 -16.31
CA GLU A 415 12.77 19.36 -16.94
C GLU A 415 11.72 20.45 -17.21
N GLY A 416 11.98 21.70 -16.83
CA GLY A 416 11.04 22.82 -17.05
C GLY A 416 9.84 22.85 -16.11
N PHE A 417 9.95 22.29 -14.90
CA PHE A 417 8.87 22.24 -13.89
C PHE A 417 9.11 23.21 -12.71
N PRO A 418 8.85 24.52 -12.86
CA PRO A 418 9.20 25.53 -11.86
C PRO A 418 8.48 25.35 -10.52
N LEU A 419 7.24 24.84 -10.51
CA LEU A 419 6.48 24.60 -9.29
C LEU A 419 7.03 23.42 -8.47
N HIS A 420 7.60 22.40 -9.13
CA HIS A 420 8.26 21.28 -8.44
C HIS A 420 9.49 21.79 -7.68
N ALA A 421 10.33 22.58 -8.34
CA ALA A 421 11.48 23.25 -7.71
C ALA A 421 11.05 24.13 -6.52
N LEU A 422 10.07 25.01 -6.73
CA LEU A 422 9.58 25.91 -5.68
C LEU A 422 9.01 25.15 -4.47
N SER A 423 8.31 24.03 -4.71
CA SER A 423 7.73 23.21 -3.64
C SER A 423 8.78 22.64 -2.68
N ALA A 424 9.98 22.32 -3.18
CA ALA A 424 11.08 21.87 -2.35
C ALA A 424 11.78 23.06 -1.69
N VAL A 425 12.21 24.04 -2.48
CA VAL A 425 13.02 25.18 -2.01
C VAL A 425 12.30 25.97 -0.92
N ARG A 426 11.02 26.33 -1.14
CA ARG A 426 10.24 27.18 -0.22
C ARG A 426 9.63 26.44 0.97
N ARG A 427 9.67 25.11 1.02
CA ARG A 427 9.09 24.36 2.13
C ARG A 427 9.89 24.60 3.41
N VAL A 428 9.23 25.06 4.46
CA VAL A 428 9.84 25.29 5.77
C VAL A 428 9.88 23.96 6.53
N PRO A 429 11.07 23.48 6.97
CA PRO A 429 11.15 22.28 7.78
C PRO A 429 10.48 22.50 9.14
N VAL A 430 9.69 21.52 9.59
CA VAL A 430 9.07 21.55 10.92
C VAL A 430 9.98 20.77 11.85
N TYR A 431 10.42 21.41 12.92
CA TYR A 431 11.15 20.77 14.01
C TYR A 431 10.20 20.66 15.20
N GLU A 432 9.78 19.45 15.53
CA GLU A 432 9.15 19.14 16.81
C GLU A 432 10.26 18.72 17.78
N ASP A 433 10.23 19.26 18.99
CA ASP A 433 11.11 18.74 20.02
C ASP A 433 10.63 17.35 20.49
N SER A 434 11.49 16.59 21.16
CA SER A 434 11.21 15.20 21.53
C SER A 434 10.01 15.02 22.49
N LYS A 435 9.47 16.11 23.03
CA LYS A 435 8.31 16.13 23.92
C LYS A 435 7.03 16.65 23.26
N GLY A 436 7.10 17.17 22.02
CA GLY A 436 5.97 17.77 21.31
C GLY A 436 5.45 19.06 21.94
N GLU A 437 6.26 19.70 22.79
CA GLU A 437 5.86 20.88 23.59
C GLU A 437 5.93 22.17 22.76
N PHE A 438 6.82 22.21 21.76
CA PHE A 438 7.03 23.37 20.91
C PHE A 438 6.83 23.07 19.43
N ARG A 439 6.21 24.00 18.73
CA ARG A 439 6.09 24.03 17.27
C ARG A 439 6.81 25.25 16.72
N VAL A 440 7.90 25.03 15.98
CA VAL A 440 8.59 26.10 15.25
C VAL A 440 7.83 26.39 13.95
N LEU A 441 7.19 27.56 13.86
CA LEU A 441 6.40 27.98 12.70
C LEU A 441 7.28 28.50 11.56
N SER A 442 8.34 29.22 11.91
CA SER A 442 9.32 29.76 10.96
C SER A 442 10.64 29.99 11.68
N ALA A 443 11.76 29.70 11.05
CA ALA A 443 13.07 30.03 11.60
C ALA A 443 14.04 30.46 10.49
N SER A 444 14.88 31.43 10.82
CA SER A 444 16.04 31.86 10.05
C SER A 444 17.22 32.10 11.01
N GLU A 445 18.36 32.54 10.49
CA GLU A 445 19.51 32.91 11.34
C GLU A 445 19.21 34.11 12.26
N ARG A 446 18.26 34.97 11.88
CA ARG A 446 17.98 36.23 12.59
C ARG A 446 16.55 36.34 13.09
N SER A 447 15.74 35.31 12.89
CA SER A 447 14.34 35.31 13.33
C SER A 447 13.85 33.93 13.67
N ILE A 448 12.91 33.86 14.61
CA ILE A 448 12.19 32.63 14.92
C ILE A 448 10.78 32.95 15.36
N SER A 449 9.83 32.11 14.95
CA SER A 449 8.46 32.10 15.45
C SER A 449 8.17 30.72 16.03
N VAL A 450 7.80 30.66 17.29
CA VAL A 450 7.50 29.42 18.01
C VAL A 450 6.12 29.52 18.63
N VAL A 451 5.45 28.38 18.75
CA VAL A 451 4.24 28.22 19.53
C VAL A 451 4.47 27.12 20.55
N ARG A 452 4.12 27.39 21.81
CA ARG A 452 4.01 26.39 22.87
C ARG A 452 2.56 26.23 23.25
N GLU A 453 2.08 24.99 23.31
CA GLU A 453 0.73 24.64 23.75
C GLU A 453 0.85 23.71 24.97
N SER A 454 0.32 24.16 26.12
CA SER A 454 0.12 23.36 27.34
C SER A 454 -1.37 23.12 27.57
N ARG A 455 -1.75 22.45 28.66
CA ARG A 455 -3.18 22.29 29.01
C ARG A 455 -3.80 23.60 29.49
N GLU A 456 -2.95 24.53 29.92
CA GLU A 456 -3.31 25.75 30.62
C GLU A 456 -3.13 26.99 29.75
N SER A 457 -2.22 26.96 28.77
CA SER A 457 -1.92 28.13 27.94
C SER A 457 -1.42 27.79 26.53
N LYS A 458 -1.61 28.76 25.64
CA LYS A 458 -1.00 28.81 24.32
C LYS A 458 -0.19 30.09 24.19
N VAL A 459 1.12 29.94 24.09
CA VAL A 459 2.06 31.05 23.93
C VAL A 459 2.60 31.07 22.50
N SER A 460 2.30 32.15 21.77
CA SER A 460 2.86 32.41 20.44
C SER A 460 3.91 33.50 20.54
N LEU A 461 5.13 33.22 20.10
CA LEU A 461 6.26 34.12 20.29
C LEU A 461 7.11 34.22 19.03
N THR A 462 7.42 35.44 18.61
CA THR A 462 8.31 35.74 17.48
C THR A 462 9.43 36.66 17.95
N ILE A 463 10.68 36.24 17.72
CA ILE A 463 11.88 37.05 17.94
C ILE A 463 12.53 37.32 16.60
N TYR A 464 12.95 38.55 16.34
CA TYR A 464 13.74 38.87 15.15
C TYR A 464 14.70 40.04 15.37
N ALA A 465 15.91 39.92 14.82
CA ALA A 465 16.91 40.99 14.83
C ALA A 465 16.72 41.92 13.63
N GLY A 466 16.94 43.22 13.81
CA GLY A 466 16.80 44.21 12.75
C GLY A 466 16.62 45.63 13.30
N GLU A 467 16.14 46.55 12.45
CA GLU A 467 15.69 47.86 12.92
C GLU A 467 14.55 47.71 13.94
N ARG A 468 14.46 48.68 14.84
CA ARG A 468 13.47 48.67 15.91
C ARG A 468 12.06 48.76 15.35
N ASP A 469 11.20 47.83 15.74
CA ASP A 469 9.76 47.90 15.52
C ASP A 469 9.17 49.02 16.39
N LEU A 470 8.73 50.11 15.75
CA LEU A 470 8.12 51.24 16.47
C LEU A 470 6.79 50.86 17.12
N ASN A 471 6.16 49.76 16.70
CA ASN A 471 4.92 49.23 17.26
C ASN A 471 5.15 48.08 18.26
N LEU A 472 6.36 47.94 18.81
CA LEU A 472 6.73 46.83 19.71
C LEU A 472 5.72 46.62 20.85
N LYS A 473 5.28 47.71 21.50
CA LYS A 473 4.31 47.66 22.60
C LYS A 473 2.97 47.04 22.19
N ALA A 474 2.49 47.28 20.98
CA ALA A 474 1.24 46.71 20.47
C ALA A 474 1.35 45.22 20.15
N ASN A 475 2.57 44.67 20.08
CA ASN A 475 2.85 43.29 19.73
C ASN A 475 3.23 42.42 20.94
N ILE A 476 3.20 42.97 22.16
CA ILE A 476 3.45 42.26 23.42
C ILE A 476 2.16 42.25 24.21
N SER A 477 1.51 41.09 24.26
CA SER A 477 0.20 40.93 24.88
C SER A 477 0.14 39.65 25.72
N THR A 478 0.42 39.80 27.01
CA THR A 478 0.15 38.79 28.04
C THR A 478 -0.94 39.30 28.99
N PRO A 479 -1.65 38.42 29.72
CA PRO A 479 -2.57 38.82 30.79
C PRO A 479 -1.96 39.62 31.96
N LEU A 480 -0.63 39.75 32.02
CA LEU A 480 0.10 40.50 33.05
C LEU A 480 0.71 41.75 32.42
N GLU A 481 0.19 42.93 32.77
CA GLU A 481 0.62 44.22 32.23
C GLU A 481 2.05 44.56 32.65
N PHE A 482 2.45 44.25 33.88
CA PHE A 482 3.83 44.47 34.30
C PHE A 482 4.80 43.55 33.54
N LEU A 483 4.40 42.31 33.25
CA LEU A 483 5.21 41.41 32.41
C LEU A 483 5.34 41.94 30.98
N ASN A 484 4.28 42.54 30.41
CA ASN A 484 4.36 43.18 29.09
C ASN A 484 5.44 44.28 29.08
N HIS A 485 5.47 45.10 30.12
CA HIS A 485 6.49 46.15 30.27
C HIS A 485 7.91 45.59 30.45
N MET A 486 8.07 44.51 31.20
CA MET A 486 9.36 43.85 31.39
C MET A 486 9.87 43.16 30.10
N ILE A 487 8.98 42.54 29.31
CA ILE A 487 9.35 41.96 28.00
C ILE A 487 9.73 43.05 27.00
N GLU A 488 9.03 44.20 27.03
CA GLU A 488 9.46 45.38 26.29
C GLU A 488 10.88 45.78 26.70
N THR A 489 11.17 45.86 28.00
CA THR A 489 12.52 46.16 28.50
C THR A 489 13.58 45.17 27.97
N ILE A 490 13.28 43.85 27.96
CA ILE A 490 14.16 42.83 27.37
C ILE A 490 14.40 43.11 25.89
N ALA A 491 13.36 43.39 25.10
CA ALA A 491 13.49 43.66 23.67
C ALA A 491 14.45 44.82 23.40
N TRP A 492 14.23 45.94 24.10
CA TRP A 492 15.06 47.14 23.96
C TRP A 492 16.51 46.90 24.38
N ARG A 493 16.73 46.18 25.48
CA ARG A 493 18.05 45.95 26.06
C ARG A 493 18.81 44.82 25.36
N SER A 494 18.13 43.83 24.78
CA SER A 494 18.76 42.75 23.99
C SER A 494 19.09 43.15 22.55
N GLY A 495 18.40 44.16 21.99
CA GLY A 495 18.54 44.52 20.57
C GLY A 495 17.75 43.61 19.63
N PHE A 496 16.74 42.90 20.16
CA PHE A 496 15.81 42.10 19.39
C PHE A 496 14.40 42.70 19.44
N ASN A 497 13.66 42.58 18.34
CA ASN A 497 12.23 42.78 18.37
C ASN A 497 11.57 41.49 18.89
N ILE A 498 10.66 41.64 19.85
CA ILE A 498 9.93 40.53 20.46
C ILE A 498 8.44 40.78 20.27
N ARG A 499 7.74 39.79 19.74
CA ARG A 499 6.27 39.72 19.72
C ARG A 499 5.83 38.53 20.54
N VAL A 500 4.85 38.72 21.40
CA VAL A 500 4.33 37.65 22.24
C VAL A 500 2.83 37.80 22.42
N SER A 501 2.11 36.68 22.31
CA SER A 501 0.69 36.58 22.61
C SER A 501 0.47 35.35 23.48
N VAL A 502 -0.20 35.53 24.62
CA VAL A 502 -0.57 34.45 25.53
C VAL A 502 -2.08 34.32 25.56
N ASN A 503 -2.59 33.15 25.21
CA ASN A 503 -4.00 32.78 25.37
C ASN A 503 -4.11 31.74 26.49
N LEU A 504 -5.02 31.95 27.43
CA LEU A 504 -5.25 31.00 28.53
C LEU A 504 -6.38 30.04 28.17
N GLU A 505 -6.17 28.75 28.43
CA GLU A 505 -7.19 27.71 28.30
C GLU A 505 -7.62 27.25 29.70
N GLY A 506 -8.90 27.41 30.04
CA GLY A 506 -9.43 26.99 31.35
C GLY A 506 -9.19 28.01 32.48
N TYR A 507 -8.64 27.55 33.61
CA TYR A 507 -8.48 28.36 34.83
C TYR A 507 -7.34 29.37 34.70
N LYS A 508 -7.59 30.63 35.08
CA LYS A 508 -6.62 31.73 35.00
C LYS A 508 -5.59 31.69 36.13
N LEU A 509 -4.61 30.80 36.03
CA LEU A 509 -3.46 30.76 36.94
C LEU A 509 -2.37 31.73 36.46
N MET A 510 -2.22 32.87 37.15
CA MET A 510 -1.29 33.93 36.72
C MET A 510 0.18 33.48 36.71
N HIS A 511 0.58 32.56 37.59
CA HIS A 511 1.94 32.01 37.60
C HIS A 511 2.28 31.25 36.31
N VAL A 512 1.28 30.58 35.70
CA VAL A 512 1.45 29.88 34.42
C VAL A 512 1.74 30.86 33.29
N VAL A 513 1.15 32.06 33.32
CA VAL A 513 1.42 33.10 32.30
C VAL A 513 2.90 33.45 32.29
N ALA A 514 3.46 33.75 33.46
CA ALA A 514 4.86 34.14 33.58
C ALA A 514 5.81 32.98 33.25
N GLU A 515 5.53 31.78 33.78
CA GLU A 515 6.32 30.57 33.54
C GLU A 515 6.35 30.18 32.06
N ASP A 516 5.18 29.99 31.44
CA ASP A 516 5.06 29.52 30.06
C ASP A 516 5.61 30.55 29.07
N THR A 517 5.46 31.85 29.37
CA THR A 517 6.09 32.92 28.58
C THR A 517 7.61 32.85 28.69
N GLY A 518 8.14 32.65 29.89
CA GLY A 518 9.56 32.44 30.13
C GLY A 518 10.09 31.23 29.35
N ILE A 519 9.47 30.07 29.49
CA ILE A 519 9.82 28.83 28.78
C ILE A 519 9.83 29.03 27.26
N THR A 520 8.79 29.64 26.72
CA THR A 520 8.65 29.85 25.27
C THR A 520 9.71 30.82 24.73
N MET A 521 9.99 31.89 25.46
CA MET A 521 11.02 32.86 25.10
C MET A 521 12.43 32.27 25.20
N GLY A 522 12.71 31.52 26.27
CA GLY A 522 13.97 30.81 26.44
C GLY A 522 14.23 29.85 25.28
N TYR A 523 13.25 29.02 24.92
CA TYR A 523 13.35 28.10 23.79
C TYR A 523 13.63 28.82 22.48
N ALA A 524 12.95 29.94 22.22
CA ALA A 524 13.17 30.73 21.02
C ALA A 524 14.62 31.28 20.94
N PHE A 525 15.15 31.83 22.04
CA PHE A 525 16.54 32.28 22.08
C PHE A 525 17.55 31.13 21.95
N TYR A 526 17.29 29.99 22.60
CA TYR A 526 18.13 28.79 22.44
C TYR A 526 18.21 28.36 20.97
N GLN A 527 17.07 28.32 20.28
CA GLN A 527 17.01 27.96 18.87
C GLN A 527 17.76 28.98 17.97
N LEU A 528 17.72 30.28 18.29
CA LEU A 528 18.53 31.27 17.61
C LEU A 528 20.03 31.07 17.88
N VAL A 529 20.40 30.77 19.12
CA VAL A 529 21.79 30.49 19.51
C VAL A 529 22.33 29.25 18.79
N GLN A 530 21.58 28.15 18.74
CA GLN A 530 21.98 26.93 18.03
C GLN A 530 22.25 27.17 16.53
N ARG A 531 21.48 28.06 15.90
CA ARG A 531 21.68 28.44 14.49
C ARG A 531 22.85 29.42 14.30
N GLY A 532 23.14 30.25 15.29
CA GLY A 532 24.22 31.22 15.25
C GLY A 532 25.60 30.69 15.65
N PHE A 533 25.69 29.59 16.41
CA PHE A 533 26.96 29.07 16.95
C PHE A 533 28.02 28.84 15.88
N SER A 534 27.68 28.11 14.81
CA SER A 534 28.61 27.83 13.70
C SER A 534 29.04 29.08 12.93
N LYS A 535 28.37 30.21 13.12
CA LYS A 535 28.71 31.52 12.52
C LYS A 535 29.60 32.38 13.42
N GLY A 536 29.82 31.96 14.67
CA GLY A 536 30.69 32.60 15.63
C GLY A 536 29.97 33.63 16.50
N ILE A 537 28.93 33.24 17.24
CA ILE A 537 28.39 34.05 18.34
C ILE A 537 28.95 33.58 19.69
N GLU A 538 28.92 34.44 20.72
CA GLU A 538 29.45 34.11 22.06
C GLU A 538 28.65 33.03 22.79
N GLY A 539 27.32 33.04 22.71
CA GLY A 539 26.46 32.06 23.42
C GLY A 539 26.46 32.18 24.96
N CYS A 540 27.25 33.09 25.54
CA CYS A 540 27.22 33.47 26.95
C CYS A 540 27.41 34.99 27.11
N GLY A 541 26.96 35.54 28.24
CA GLY A 541 26.95 36.97 28.46
C GLY A 541 26.64 37.33 29.91
N SER A 542 27.14 38.49 30.35
CA SER A 542 26.85 39.05 31.67
C SER A 542 26.77 40.56 31.62
N SER A 543 25.99 41.14 32.54
CA SER A 543 25.75 42.58 32.60
C SER A 543 25.39 43.02 34.02
N ILE A 544 25.47 44.32 34.26
CA ILE A 544 25.03 44.98 35.49
C ILE A 544 24.18 46.18 35.08
N ALA A 545 22.99 46.31 35.67
CA ALA A 545 22.13 47.46 35.46
C ALA A 545 21.80 48.15 36.80
N VAL A 546 21.54 49.46 36.69
CA VAL A 546 21.18 50.33 37.80
C VAL A 546 19.90 51.08 37.42
N ILE A 547 19.02 51.25 38.39
CA ILE A 547 17.89 52.18 38.34
C ILE A 547 17.67 52.73 39.74
N ASP A 548 17.68 54.05 39.85
CA ASP A 548 17.57 54.76 41.12
C ASP A 548 18.48 54.16 42.21
N GLU A 549 17.92 53.62 43.29
CA GLU A 549 18.68 52.99 44.38
C GLU A 549 18.96 51.50 44.17
N ALA A 550 18.39 50.89 43.12
CA ALA A 550 18.53 49.48 42.82
C ALA A 550 19.68 49.18 41.85
N ARG A 551 20.42 48.11 42.16
CA ARG A 551 21.51 47.58 41.35
C ARG A 551 21.39 46.06 41.29
N ALA A 552 21.41 45.52 40.07
CA ALA A 552 21.36 44.09 39.82
C ALA A 552 22.32 43.67 38.70
N SER A 553 22.89 42.48 38.82
CA SER A 553 23.66 41.81 37.78
C SER A 553 23.02 40.51 37.33
N VAL A 554 23.16 40.22 36.04
CA VAL A 554 22.65 39.00 35.42
C VAL A 554 23.73 38.37 34.56
N SER A 555 23.90 37.06 34.69
CA SER A 555 24.82 36.26 33.88
C SER A 555 24.09 35.06 33.29
N LEU A 556 24.27 34.81 32.00
CA LEU A 556 23.61 33.70 31.30
C LEU A 556 24.52 32.98 30.31
N SER A 557 24.35 31.66 30.20
CA SER A 557 25.14 30.81 29.30
C SER A 557 24.31 29.68 28.70
N PHE A 558 24.24 29.62 27.36
CA PHE A 558 23.48 28.61 26.61
C PHE A 558 24.29 27.32 26.41
N GLU A 559 24.43 26.52 27.46
CA GLU A 559 25.27 25.31 27.50
C GLU A 559 24.47 24.00 27.36
N GLY A 560 23.18 24.07 27.09
CA GLY A 560 22.30 22.90 26.96
C GLY A 560 21.83 22.32 28.30
N ARG A 561 22.12 22.97 29.43
CA ARG A 561 21.62 22.64 30.77
C ARG A 561 20.84 23.79 31.37
N SER A 562 19.76 23.48 32.06
CA SER A 562 18.95 24.46 32.76
C SER A 562 19.39 24.57 34.22
N LEU A 563 19.75 25.79 34.65
CA LEU A 563 19.96 26.12 36.06
C LEU A 563 19.57 27.57 36.29
N TYR A 564 18.73 27.85 37.29
CA TYR A 564 18.40 29.20 37.72
C TYR A 564 18.86 29.41 39.16
N VAL A 565 19.65 30.46 39.39
CA VAL A 565 20.15 30.85 40.72
C VAL A 565 19.86 32.33 40.94
N SER A 566 19.26 32.66 42.07
CA SER A 566 18.95 34.05 42.41
C SER A 566 19.00 34.32 43.91
N ASN A 567 19.44 35.53 44.28
CA ASN A 567 19.27 36.09 45.63
C ASN A 567 18.10 37.08 45.74
N LEU A 568 17.26 37.18 44.71
CA LEU A 568 16.07 38.03 44.72
C LEU A 568 15.16 37.61 45.88
N LYS A 569 14.70 38.59 46.66
CA LYS A 569 13.89 38.32 47.85
C LYS A 569 12.49 37.85 47.45
N THR A 570 12.03 36.75 48.05
CA THR A 570 10.64 36.33 47.97
C THR A 570 9.77 37.25 48.83
N SER A 571 8.74 37.85 48.24
CA SER A 571 7.73 38.66 48.92
C SER A 571 6.33 38.24 48.48
N PHE A 572 5.36 38.35 49.39
CA PHE A 572 3.94 38.19 49.07
C PHE A 572 3.29 39.50 48.61
N GLU A 573 4.03 40.61 48.66
CA GLU A 573 3.61 41.89 48.11
C GLU A 573 3.63 41.84 46.57
N ARG A 574 2.64 42.50 45.96
CA ARG A 574 2.59 42.65 44.51
C ARG A 574 3.40 43.86 44.09
N VAL A 575 4.17 43.70 43.02
CA VAL A 575 4.68 44.81 42.22
C VAL A 575 3.73 44.93 41.05
N GLU A 576 2.91 45.98 41.06
CA GLU A 576 1.78 46.14 40.13
C GLU A 576 0.84 44.91 40.17
N ASP A 577 0.75 44.15 39.09
CA ASP A 577 -0.11 42.96 38.97
C ASP A 577 0.62 41.63 39.17
N MET A 578 1.93 41.63 39.44
CA MET A 578 2.77 40.44 39.60
C MET A 578 3.25 40.22 41.05
N LEU A 579 3.36 38.96 41.45
CA LEU A 579 4.05 38.53 42.69
C LEU A 579 5.53 38.22 42.40
N SER A 580 6.38 38.25 43.43
CA SER A 580 7.79 37.86 43.25
C SER A 580 7.93 36.42 42.75
N ALA A 581 6.98 35.54 43.09
CA ALA A 581 6.89 34.19 42.55
C ALA A 581 6.75 34.18 41.02
N ASP A 582 5.94 35.08 40.44
CA ASP A 582 5.77 35.19 38.99
C ASP A 582 7.07 35.61 38.30
N LEU A 583 7.85 36.50 38.93
CA LEU A 583 9.19 36.86 38.46
C LEU A 583 10.15 35.65 38.48
N HIS A 584 10.19 34.92 39.61
CA HIS A 584 11.00 33.69 39.69
C HIS A 584 10.56 32.66 38.64
N ASN A 585 9.25 32.51 38.41
CA ASN A 585 8.71 31.57 37.44
C ASN A 585 9.08 31.96 36.00
N PHE A 586 9.05 33.25 35.65
CA PHE A 586 9.51 33.71 34.33
C PHE A 586 11.00 33.41 34.11
N LEU A 587 11.86 33.77 35.07
CA LEU A 587 13.32 33.59 34.94
C LEU A 587 13.72 32.11 34.97
N SER A 588 13.10 31.32 35.85
CA SER A 588 13.27 29.87 35.92
C SER A 588 12.77 29.20 34.64
N GLY A 589 11.58 29.58 34.17
CA GLY A 589 11.00 29.12 32.92
C GLY A 589 11.91 29.43 31.73
N PHE A 590 12.46 30.64 31.67
CA PHE A 590 13.45 31.01 30.65
C PHE A 590 14.67 30.10 30.67
N ALA A 591 15.26 29.84 31.84
CA ALA A 591 16.39 28.93 31.98
C ALA A 591 16.05 27.51 31.49
N GLN A 592 14.85 27.03 31.79
CA GLN A 592 14.34 25.73 31.37
C GLN A 592 14.17 25.63 29.86
N GLY A 593 13.42 26.55 29.25
CA GLY A 593 13.20 26.55 27.80
C GLY A 593 14.49 26.83 27.02
N GLY A 594 15.30 27.75 27.54
CA GLY A 594 16.58 28.15 26.97
C GLY A 594 17.69 27.11 27.12
N ARG A 595 17.48 26.09 27.95
CA ARG A 595 18.52 25.14 28.35
C ARG A 595 19.81 25.88 28.71
N CYS A 596 19.66 26.94 29.51
CA CYS A 596 20.75 27.82 29.89
C CYS A 596 20.90 27.91 31.40
N THR A 597 22.12 28.22 31.83
CA THR A 597 22.42 28.62 33.19
C THR A 597 22.15 30.12 33.31
N LEU A 598 21.35 30.54 34.29
CA LEU A 598 20.94 31.92 34.56
C LEU A 598 21.19 32.26 36.03
N HIS A 599 22.05 33.26 36.27
CA HIS A 599 22.35 33.78 37.60
C HIS A 599 21.86 35.22 37.70
N VAL A 600 21.13 35.53 38.78
CA VAL A 600 20.63 36.88 39.08
C VAL A 600 21.10 37.28 40.47
N VAL A 601 21.82 38.39 40.57
CA VAL A 601 22.30 38.94 41.83
C VAL A 601 21.81 40.36 41.98
N VAL A 602 20.98 40.63 42.99
CA VAL A 602 20.61 41.98 43.43
C VAL A 602 21.67 42.42 44.44
N GLU A 603 22.48 43.42 44.09
CA GLU A 603 23.51 43.97 44.97
C GLU A 603 22.97 45.00 45.96
N SER A 604 22.01 45.83 45.52
CA SER A 604 21.36 46.85 46.35
C SER A 604 19.98 47.21 45.81
N GLY A 605 19.11 47.76 46.65
CA GLY A 605 17.78 48.23 46.27
C GLY A 605 16.77 48.02 47.40
N SER A 606 15.86 48.98 47.57
CA SER A 606 14.81 48.93 48.59
C SER A 606 13.42 48.88 47.99
N ASP A 607 13.19 49.54 46.86
CA ASP A 607 11.92 49.48 46.13
C ASP A 607 11.89 48.23 45.23
N PRO A 608 10.92 47.30 45.44
CA PRO A 608 10.78 46.11 44.59
C PRO A 608 10.59 46.43 43.10
N HIS A 609 9.92 47.54 42.74
CA HIS A 609 9.74 47.96 41.35
C HIS A 609 11.09 48.27 40.70
N HIS A 610 11.91 49.08 41.38
CA HIS A 610 13.25 49.45 40.91
C HIS A 610 14.16 48.21 40.83
N VAL A 611 14.10 47.31 41.83
CA VAL A 611 14.88 46.07 41.81
C VAL A 611 14.53 45.20 40.60
N TRP A 612 13.25 45.00 40.30
CA TRP A 612 12.84 44.12 39.21
C TRP A 612 13.21 44.74 37.86
N GLU A 613 13.01 46.05 37.69
CA GLU A 613 13.42 46.73 36.47
C GLU A 613 14.94 46.68 36.26
N ALA A 614 15.75 46.82 37.33
CA ALA A 614 17.20 46.62 37.26
C ALA A 614 17.54 45.19 36.76
N VAL A 615 16.88 44.17 37.30
CA VAL A 615 17.08 42.77 36.89
C VAL A 615 16.75 42.57 35.41
N PHE A 616 15.61 43.06 34.92
CA PHE A 616 15.23 42.90 33.51
C PHE A 616 16.10 43.71 32.55
N ARG A 617 16.57 44.90 32.97
CA ARG A 617 17.54 45.69 32.22
C ARG A 617 18.85 44.93 32.05
N ALA A 618 19.40 44.41 33.15
CA ALA A 618 20.59 43.58 33.12
C ALA A 618 20.35 42.33 32.25
N PHE A 619 19.27 41.59 32.47
CA PHE A 619 18.95 40.39 31.71
C PHE A 619 18.92 40.62 30.19
N GLY A 620 18.26 41.69 29.73
CA GLY A 620 18.25 42.04 28.31
C GLY A 620 19.64 42.38 27.77
N GLU A 621 20.47 43.11 28.53
CA GLU A 621 21.86 43.43 28.13
C GLU A 621 22.74 42.17 28.10
N ALA A 622 22.58 41.24 29.05
CA ALA A 622 23.31 39.96 29.04
C ALA A 622 22.92 39.10 27.83
N LEU A 623 21.65 39.14 27.40
CA LEU A 623 21.23 38.51 26.14
C LEU A 623 21.92 39.16 24.94
N ARG A 624 22.05 40.49 24.91
CA ARG A 624 22.81 41.18 23.85
C ARG A 624 24.25 40.68 23.75
N GLU A 625 24.91 40.50 24.89
CA GLU A 625 26.27 39.95 24.95
C GLU A 625 26.36 38.54 24.35
N CYS A 626 25.37 37.68 24.61
CA CYS A 626 25.34 36.31 24.05
C CYS A 626 25.33 36.26 22.52
N PHE A 627 24.72 37.26 21.88
CA PHE A 627 24.62 37.36 20.42
C PHE A 627 25.71 38.22 19.79
N LYS A 628 26.70 38.69 20.57
CA LYS A 628 27.87 39.36 20.01
C LYS A 628 28.65 38.42 19.10
N GLN A 629 29.16 38.99 18.02
CA GLN A 629 29.99 38.29 17.06
C GLN A 629 31.38 38.04 17.64
N ASN A 630 31.80 36.79 17.64
CA ASN A 630 33.11 36.30 17.98
C ASN A 630 33.68 35.49 16.81
N SER A 631 34.54 36.13 16.02
CA SER A 631 35.16 35.50 14.85
C SER A 631 35.95 34.24 15.16
N PHE A 632 36.46 34.09 16.39
CA PHE A 632 37.22 32.91 16.81
C PHE A 632 36.36 31.65 16.93
N ARG A 633 35.04 31.80 17.08
CA ARG A 633 34.07 30.70 17.19
C ARG A 633 33.46 30.27 15.85
N ARG A 634 33.85 30.88 14.74
CA ARG A 634 33.28 30.52 13.43
C ARG A 634 33.68 29.09 13.05
N GLY A 635 32.70 28.27 12.69
CA GLY A 635 32.90 26.87 12.30
C GLY A 635 32.92 25.88 13.47
N THR A 636 32.74 26.32 14.72
CA THR A 636 32.63 25.40 15.86
C THR A 636 31.22 24.85 16.00
N THR A 637 31.11 23.61 16.51
CA THR A 637 29.85 23.01 16.92
C THR A 637 29.65 23.21 18.43
N PRO A 638 28.40 23.38 18.92
CA PRO A 638 28.16 23.56 20.34
C PRO A 638 28.57 22.31 21.15
N GLY A 639 29.48 22.47 22.12
CA GLY A 639 29.85 21.43 23.08
C GLY A 639 28.81 21.25 24.19
N VAL A 640 28.60 20.02 24.67
CA VAL A 640 27.60 19.66 25.73
C VAL A 640 28.05 20.08 27.15
N LYS A 641 29.24 20.68 27.30
CA LYS A 641 29.85 21.00 28.60
C LYS A 641 30.41 22.43 28.71
N GLY A 642 30.13 23.31 27.74
CA GLY A 642 30.83 24.58 27.64
C GLY A 642 32.29 24.33 27.21
N VAL A 643 32.64 24.91 26.06
CA VAL A 643 33.77 24.55 25.18
C VAL A 643 33.50 23.30 24.35
#